data_AF-A0A929Z1I4-F1
#
_entry.id   AF-A0A929Z1I4-F1
#
_cell.length_a   1.000
_cell.length_b   1.000
_cell.length_c   1.000
_cell.angle_alpha   90.00
_cell.angle_beta   90.00
_cell.angle_gamma   90.00
#
_symmetry.space_group_name_H-M   'P 1'
#
loop_
_entity.id
_entity.type
_entity.pdbx_description
1 polymer ?
#
loop_
_entity_poly.entity_id
_entity_poly.type
_entity_poly.pdbx_seq_one_letter_code
_entity_poly.pdbx_strand_id
1 'polypeptide(L)'
;MKKVCNLFAAATLLVAGATSASARHWGANVNAGAVTSIVAGQTYVLQPAFAEAANGNCFLAGQKFTTTTSLTLDNVFVFEAAGNNTFYLKRQGLNENQYLADPSNQNFYTSATDRAWKFEVKQITETRDPEHSYEWTHAKADGTDTTETIKGLRAYVEEAKASNSPLDLSTFTFVQADNAIVLVSTESKKKDDPYSEYNFLLTCPKTSLNGDAGKGTDYNRNAWLVYAVNQLSAKEDLQAVIAESLGANFNLDEFSEKFPRGNNIGEYNAEKYNAFLALYTKSQEILNGGASATDAEIDQLVVDLPKAYTTFTTSGKVLEPGYYILTSYRSQGTGYDDGALYDGGAVNDKDKQLHWTYKGGDITYKKDAALDYKSLKYIWKVTKNDAKPGYFFFQNLATNRYVGTAENITSNGGIVPSARIEMTDGAEASYNIVTSRNYPGYFCFYSPDLWRGKGKYWGYDGGDRWDFGGVHTGSDHNGTVVWDWQADGSTFKARTITEQEVQDLLKSAEQDINNEKAQKLIAEAQAAYDKGFAYMGVDASGKRLEESTNGALTNNGLITNGENLSSPMADKEEGVGEQHSPAVLLDSNAETYFHTSWHGGDDAWKGNHFLQFKLDNPESELLLKWVKRNHGNANGGAPEKITIWGAKTDAALEAGKAEKVDQDGNVVTDENGNNVVDFDAWKKNKGWDSLVVSTFTYPYTVTWQDNNGADVKKTNFAGTSYFKLPADKGAYKYFRMEVTKTVGNGEASGNKFFYGSEFRVYKGAYDGQNSLIDAVPQADRTALTTAIATLKGELNTQKATKASIEALRAAYDQFLKNYPDPTRVTKAIAAAKALEAAAEESGEVGYYATGSKATYKAAIETVENKLKAITATKQPTVAQVNDLLAELDAANKAFAEKLNVPADGIYRIVSKSSEASVEGNSVVANTPSTQNYLKLDGRMKDGSTYKDVPDFETRLGAYWKLTKVAGGYTYQNLYTGLYLAPKEEKGTRVMSLRKAPYTLDLRYAKTPGCFNLVADTADVQGKEHIYVNAEPGSKNLVLWNEANGKDNSAFSFKEAKQQLEDALDAEFSLPIKKGVPQIITLPIAADPGANNFYTVIGQDANNRIQLKKHTGTLEAGQAYVLIPEDGDNETVILLSSKAQTIATLAPVSTPATPVNGLVPVFETTKVNKDSGVFNADHSKVLLSEVGESVAAGSGYFTKMPVTTETGDKYLETNGTITTVGRVVANGQLVNAVYTLSGVRVKDTKHLPAGLYIVNGKKVVVK
;
A
#
# COMPACT_ATOMS: atom_id res chain seq x y z
N MET A 1 -2.19 20.10 -13.41
CA MET A 1 -0.88 20.78 -13.31
C MET A 1 -0.42 21.63 -14.52
N LYS A 2 -0.56 21.23 -15.80
CA LYS A 2 0.09 21.97 -16.91
C LYS A 2 -0.16 23.49 -16.98
N LYS A 3 -1.39 24.02 -17.19
CA LYS A 3 -1.53 25.49 -17.41
C LYS A 3 -1.14 26.44 -16.24
N VAL A 4 -1.53 26.18 -14.98
CA VAL A 4 -1.26 27.06 -13.82
C VAL A 4 0.06 26.74 -13.10
N CYS A 5 0.56 25.49 -13.11
CA CYS A 5 1.93 25.22 -12.66
C CYS A 5 2.93 25.58 -13.75
N ASN A 6 2.57 25.56 -15.04
CA ASN A 6 3.33 26.27 -16.06
C ASN A 6 3.26 27.77 -15.80
N LEU A 7 2.16 28.36 -15.33
CA LEU A 7 2.12 29.79 -14.98
C LEU A 7 3.02 30.13 -13.77
N PHE A 8 3.04 29.29 -12.72
CA PHE A 8 3.91 29.49 -11.55
C PHE A 8 5.38 29.14 -11.81
N ALA A 9 5.65 28.05 -12.53
CA ALA A 9 6.98 27.69 -12.96
C ALA A 9 7.50 28.68 -14.02
N ALA A 10 6.66 29.13 -14.96
CA ALA A 10 6.98 30.20 -15.89
C ALA A 10 7.23 31.50 -15.14
N ALA A 11 6.39 31.92 -14.19
CA ALA A 11 6.68 33.11 -13.39
C ALA A 11 8.00 33.00 -12.62
N THR A 12 8.36 31.81 -12.11
CA THR A 12 9.64 31.59 -11.43
C THR A 12 10.82 31.54 -12.41
N LEU A 13 10.65 30.98 -13.61
CA LEU A 13 11.65 30.90 -14.69
C LEU A 13 11.87 32.26 -15.37
N LEU A 14 10.79 33.01 -15.64
CA LEU A 14 10.78 34.38 -16.16
C LEU A 14 11.47 35.34 -15.18
N VAL A 15 11.19 35.18 -13.89
CA VAL A 15 11.86 35.96 -12.82
C VAL A 15 13.34 35.58 -12.70
N ALA A 16 13.68 34.29 -12.76
CA ALA A 16 15.07 33.82 -12.69
C ALA A 16 15.91 34.35 -13.86
N GLY A 17 15.34 34.38 -15.08
CA GLY A 17 15.98 34.92 -16.28
C GLY A 17 16.35 36.40 -16.19
N ALA A 18 15.59 37.17 -15.40
CA ALA A 18 15.77 38.62 -15.22
C ALA A 18 16.47 39.02 -13.88
N THR A 19 17.04 38.06 -13.13
CA THR A 19 17.70 38.35 -11.83
C THR A 19 19.00 39.14 -11.91
N SER A 20 19.57 39.31 -13.11
CA SER A 20 20.59 40.32 -13.39
C SER A 20 19.94 41.49 -14.12
N ALA A 21 20.16 42.72 -13.65
CA ALA A 21 19.59 43.98 -14.19
C ALA A 21 19.97 44.32 -15.65
N SER A 22 20.33 43.34 -16.47
CA SER A 22 20.86 43.49 -17.84
C SER A 22 20.56 42.31 -18.79
N ALA A 23 19.80 41.28 -18.40
CA ALA A 23 19.47 40.15 -19.27
C ALA A 23 17.98 40.10 -19.63
N ARG A 24 17.63 40.62 -20.81
CA ARG A 24 16.27 40.50 -21.40
C ARG A 24 16.03 39.12 -21.97
N HIS A 25 14.76 38.72 -22.06
CA HIS A 25 14.37 37.47 -22.72
C HIS A 25 14.69 37.49 -24.22
N TRP A 26 14.67 36.31 -24.84
CA TRP A 26 14.97 36.08 -26.25
C TRP A 26 13.70 35.67 -27.00
N GLY A 27 13.65 36.02 -28.28
CA GLY A 27 12.57 35.66 -29.19
C GLY A 27 13.06 34.75 -30.31
N ALA A 28 12.22 33.78 -30.69
CA ALA A 28 12.36 33.00 -31.91
C ALA A 28 11.18 33.33 -32.83
N ASN A 29 11.44 33.82 -34.04
CA ASN A 29 10.39 34.05 -35.01
C ASN A 29 10.04 32.73 -35.72
N VAL A 30 9.21 31.91 -35.09
CA VAL A 30 8.76 30.62 -35.66
C VAL A 30 8.02 30.77 -36.99
N ASN A 31 7.38 31.93 -37.22
CA ASN A 31 6.69 32.24 -38.48
C ASN A 31 7.67 32.43 -39.65
N ALA A 32 8.96 32.65 -39.39
CA ALA A 32 10.00 32.72 -40.43
C ALA A 32 10.49 31.34 -40.90
N GLY A 33 10.05 30.24 -40.26
CA GLY A 33 10.46 28.88 -40.57
C GLY A 33 11.77 28.44 -39.87
N ALA A 34 11.97 27.12 -39.78
CA ALA A 34 13.19 26.54 -39.22
C ALA A 34 14.39 26.69 -40.18
N VAL A 35 15.61 26.79 -39.63
CA VAL A 35 16.84 26.92 -40.42
C VAL A 35 17.17 25.60 -41.13
N THR A 36 17.69 25.68 -42.34
CA THR A 36 18.08 24.50 -43.14
C THR A 36 19.53 24.06 -42.91
N SER A 37 20.35 24.89 -42.27
CA SER A 37 21.73 24.57 -41.89
C SER A 37 22.15 25.31 -40.62
N ILE A 38 23.10 24.72 -39.88
CA ILE A 38 23.64 25.29 -38.65
C ILE A 38 24.91 26.09 -38.94
N VAL A 39 24.97 27.32 -38.42
CA VAL A 39 26.15 28.18 -38.46
C VAL A 39 26.85 28.11 -37.10
N ALA A 40 28.11 27.65 -37.11
CA ALA A 40 28.90 27.56 -35.88
C ALA A 40 29.01 28.93 -35.19
N GLY A 41 28.80 28.96 -33.88
CA GLY A 41 28.82 30.19 -33.07
C GLY A 41 27.55 31.04 -33.11
N GLN A 42 26.56 30.73 -33.97
CA GLN A 42 25.24 31.35 -33.92
C GLN A 42 24.37 30.74 -32.82
N THR A 43 23.43 31.53 -32.32
CA THR A 43 22.55 31.20 -31.20
C THR A 43 21.20 30.69 -31.70
N TYR A 44 20.79 29.53 -31.19
CA TYR A 44 19.59 28.83 -31.64
C TYR A 44 18.74 28.34 -30.47
N VAL A 45 17.48 28.07 -30.76
CA VAL A 45 16.60 27.24 -29.93
C VAL A 45 16.22 25.97 -30.69
N LEU A 46 16.00 24.90 -29.93
CA LEU A 46 15.64 23.59 -30.47
C LEU A 46 14.21 23.25 -30.06
N GLN A 47 13.35 22.93 -31.03
CA GLN A 47 11.95 22.53 -30.85
C GLN A 47 11.74 21.10 -31.38
N PRO A 48 10.91 20.26 -30.73
CA PRO A 48 10.54 18.96 -31.28
C PRO A 48 9.79 19.09 -32.61
N ALA A 49 10.10 18.23 -33.58
CA ALA A 49 9.59 18.38 -34.95
C ALA A 49 8.15 17.87 -35.19
N PHE A 50 7.49 17.23 -34.22
CA PHE A 50 6.12 16.72 -34.41
C PHE A 50 5.03 17.80 -34.23
N ALA A 51 3.93 17.66 -34.98
CA ALA A 51 2.89 18.69 -35.17
C ALA A 51 2.30 19.27 -33.88
N GLU A 52 2.10 18.46 -32.84
CA GLU A 52 1.55 18.88 -31.55
C GLU A 52 2.51 19.77 -30.74
N ALA A 53 3.82 19.67 -30.98
CA ALA A 53 4.84 20.55 -30.38
C ALA A 53 5.10 21.81 -31.23
N ALA A 54 4.98 21.70 -32.57
CA ALA A 54 5.17 22.80 -33.51
C ALA A 54 4.18 23.97 -33.27
N ASN A 55 2.91 23.66 -32.98
CA ASN A 55 1.86 24.67 -32.76
C ASN A 55 1.94 25.41 -31.42
N GLY A 56 2.84 25.01 -30.50
CA GLY A 56 2.85 25.46 -29.11
C GLY A 56 4.08 26.25 -28.64
N ASN A 57 5.03 26.57 -29.52
CA ASN A 57 6.31 27.23 -29.14
C ASN A 57 7.06 26.46 -28.03
N CYS A 58 7.23 25.14 -28.22
CA CYS A 58 7.84 24.23 -27.25
C CYS A 58 9.34 24.08 -27.49
N PHE A 59 10.17 24.72 -26.67
CA PHE A 59 11.62 24.73 -26.83
C PHE A 59 12.35 24.00 -25.72
N LEU A 60 13.48 23.38 -26.04
CA LEU A 60 14.40 22.80 -25.07
C LEU A 60 14.88 23.90 -24.09
N ALA A 61 14.92 23.60 -22.79
CA ALA A 61 15.31 24.48 -21.69
C ALA A 61 16.09 23.65 -20.66
N GLY A 62 17.41 23.71 -20.70
CA GLY A 62 18.22 22.65 -20.07
C GLY A 62 17.76 21.26 -20.57
N GLN A 63 17.51 20.31 -19.67
CA GLN A 63 17.02 18.97 -20.06
C GLN A 63 15.50 18.92 -20.29
N LYS A 64 14.77 19.97 -19.90
CA LYS A 64 13.30 20.00 -19.99
C LYS A 64 12.83 20.79 -21.20
N PHE A 65 11.53 20.88 -21.39
CA PHE A 65 10.93 21.72 -22.43
C PHE A 65 10.06 22.79 -21.79
N THR A 66 10.13 23.99 -22.33
CA THR A 66 9.28 25.13 -21.97
C THR A 66 8.44 25.53 -23.17
N THR A 67 7.14 25.72 -22.93
CA THR A 67 6.20 26.27 -23.92
C THR A 67 6.05 27.76 -23.63
N THR A 68 6.88 28.57 -24.28
CA THR A 68 7.02 30.01 -24.00
C THR A 68 7.40 30.76 -25.27
N THR A 69 7.00 32.03 -25.33
CA THR A 69 7.49 32.99 -26.33
C THR A 69 8.62 33.86 -25.79
N SER A 70 8.87 33.83 -24.48
CA SER A 70 9.84 34.65 -23.74
C SER A 70 11.01 33.78 -23.29
N LEU A 71 11.92 33.49 -24.22
CA LEU A 71 12.97 32.48 -24.02
C LEU A 71 14.05 32.99 -23.06
N THR A 72 14.48 32.14 -22.14
CA THR A 72 15.59 32.44 -21.22
C THR A 72 16.91 31.93 -21.78
N LEU A 73 18.04 32.28 -21.16
CA LEU A 73 19.34 31.74 -21.56
C LEU A 73 19.44 30.21 -21.44
N ASP A 74 18.56 29.56 -20.67
CA ASP A 74 18.48 28.11 -20.58
C ASP A 74 17.93 27.46 -21.85
N ASN A 75 17.20 28.24 -22.66
CA ASN A 75 16.68 27.84 -23.96
C ASN A 75 17.68 28.01 -25.09
N VAL A 76 18.71 28.85 -24.88
CA VAL A 76 19.58 29.29 -25.95
C VAL A 76 20.83 28.43 -26.01
N PHE A 77 21.04 27.83 -27.18
CA PHE A 77 22.15 26.94 -27.47
C PHE A 77 23.05 27.50 -28.56
N VAL A 78 24.34 27.24 -28.40
CA VAL A 78 25.38 27.54 -29.39
C VAL A 78 25.96 26.22 -29.87
N PHE A 79 26.01 26.05 -31.19
CA PHE A 79 26.74 24.96 -31.81
C PHE A 79 28.21 25.39 -31.96
N GLU A 80 29.08 24.88 -31.09
CA GLU A 80 30.53 25.11 -31.16
C GLU A 80 31.16 24.05 -32.07
N ALA A 81 32.03 24.47 -33.01
CA ALA A 81 32.66 23.55 -33.94
C ALA A 81 33.67 22.62 -33.23
N ALA A 82 33.61 21.32 -33.52
CA ALA A 82 34.47 20.28 -32.94
C ALA A 82 35.39 19.59 -33.98
N GLY A 83 35.51 20.18 -35.19
CA GLY A 83 36.28 19.66 -36.34
C GLY A 83 35.51 18.64 -37.18
N ASN A 84 35.91 18.40 -38.44
CA ASN A 84 35.30 17.42 -39.35
C ASN A 84 33.76 17.45 -39.43
N ASN A 85 33.15 18.63 -39.56
CA ASN A 85 31.68 18.83 -39.59
C ASN A 85 30.91 18.33 -38.33
N THR A 86 31.58 18.20 -37.20
CA THR A 86 30.95 17.87 -35.91
C THR A 86 30.84 19.08 -34.99
N PHE A 87 29.92 18.99 -34.03
CA PHE A 87 29.61 20.06 -33.09
C PHE A 87 29.58 19.56 -31.65
N TYR A 88 29.82 20.50 -30.72
CA TYR A 88 29.36 20.42 -29.34
C TYR A 88 28.15 21.35 -29.19
N LEU A 89 27.12 20.89 -28.46
CA LEU A 89 25.98 21.73 -28.11
C LEU A 89 26.23 22.37 -26.74
N LYS A 90 26.41 23.68 -26.71
CA LYS A 90 26.70 24.45 -25.51
C LYS A 90 25.52 25.34 -25.12
N ARG A 91 25.27 25.48 -23.81
CA ARG A 91 24.32 26.45 -23.26
C ARG A 91 24.95 27.83 -23.12
N GLN A 92 24.26 28.88 -23.54
CA GLN A 92 24.87 30.21 -23.69
C GLN A 92 25.07 30.99 -22.37
N GLY A 93 24.25 30.79 -21.34
CA GLY A 93 24.16 31.73 -20.20
C GLY A 93 24.64 31.26 -18.84
N LEU A 94 25.68 30.43 -18.73
CA LEU A 94 26.14 29.90 -17.44
C LEU A 94 27.55 30.37 -17.09
N ASN A 95 27.80 30.56 -15.78
CA ASN A 95 29.09 30.98 -15.22
C ASN A 95 30.22 29.95 -15.49
N GLU A 96 29.85 28.70 -15.75
CA GLU A 96 30.72 27.62 -16.21
C GLU A 96 30.13 27.07 -17.51
N ASN A 97 30.97 26.78 -18.51
CA ASN A 97 30.50 26.18 -19.77
C ASN A 97 29.72 24.89 -19.47
N GLN A 98 28.51 24.73 -20.02
CA GLN A 98 27.79 23.46 -19.97
C GLN A 98 27.53 22.94 -21.38
N TYR A 99 28.05 21.75 -21.63
CA TYR A 99 27.92 21.04 -22.88
C TYR A 99 26.95 19.86 -22.70
N LEU A 100 26.18 19.55 -23.73
CA LEU A 100 25.41 18.30 -23.79
C LEU A 100 26.38 17.13 -23.52
N ALA A 101 26.13 16.34 -22.48
CA ALA A 101 27.04 15.27 -22.08
C ALA A 101 26.87 14.06 -22.99
N ASP A 102 27.94 13.27 -23.15
CA ASP A 102 27.93 12.01 -23.89
C ASP A 102 26.79 11.08 -23.40
N PRO A 103 26.16 10.27 -24.28
CA PRO A 103 25.11 9.33 -23.88
C PRO A 103 25.49 8.36 -22.77
N SER A 104 26.79 8.07 -22.57
CA SER A 104 27.29 7.21 -21.48
C SER A 104 27.39 7.89 -20.11
N ASN A 105 27.30 9.22 -20.05
CA ASN A 105 27.40 9.97 -18.80
C ASN A 105 26.06 9.95 -18.02
N GLN A 106 26.14 9.73 -16.70
CA GLN A 106 24.97 9.76 -15.80
C GLN A 106 24.28 11.14 -15.79
N ASN A 107 25.05 12.22 -15.95
CA ASN A 107 24.53 13.58 -16.03
C ASN A 107 24.15 13.94 -17.49
N PHE A 108 23.15 14.82 -17.64
CA PHE A 108 22.68 15.25 -18.96
C PHE A 108 23.56 16.34 -19.58
N TYR A 109 24.03 17.28 -18.77
CA TYR A 109 25.05 18.27 -19.12
C TYR A 109 26.33 18.02 -18.32
N THR A 110 27.45 18.47 -18.86
CA THR A 110 28.79 18.39 -18.27
C THR A 110 29.50 19.72 -18.43
N SER A 111 30.39 20.05 -17.51
CA SER A 111 31.27 21.22 -17.65
C SER A 111 32.58 20.93 -18.37
N ALA A 112 32.91 19.65 -18.56
CA ALA A 112 34.13 19.21 -19.23
C ALA A 112 33.84 18.74 -20.66
N THR A 113 34.64 19.22 -21.62
CA THR A 113 34.57 18.80 -23.03
C THR A 113 34.90 17.31 -23.23
N ASP A 114 35.72 16.71 -22.38
CA ASP A 114 36.03 15.26 -22.41
C ASP A 114 34.83 14.37 -22.08
N ARG A 115 33.80 14.95 -21.46
CA ARG A 115 32.52 14.30 -21.16
C ARG A 115 31.42 14.79 -22.11
N ALA A 116 31.72 15.77 -22.98
CA ALA A 116 30.75 16.41 -23.86
C ALA A 116 30.52 15.56 -25.10
N TRP A 117 29.28 15.54 -25.57
CA TRP A 117 28.91 14.77 -26.72
C TRP A 117 29.36 15.48 -28.00
N LYS A 118 30.26 14.84 -28.73
CA LYS A 118 30.62 15.20 -30.10
C LYS A 118 29.64 14.51 -31.06
N PHE A 119 28.88 15.30 -31.84
CA PHE A 119 27.85 14.78 -32.73
C PHE A 119 27.88 15.46 -34.10
N GLU A 120 27.22 14.85 -35.09
CA GLU A 120 26.94 15.44 -36.39
C GLU A 120 25.53 16.02 -36.42
N VAL A 121 25.36 17.11 -37.17
CA VAL A 121 24.03 17.63 -37.51
C VAL A 121 23.71 17.21 -38.94
N LYS A 122 22.64 16.42 -39.12
CA LYS A 122 22.19 15.97 -40.44
C LYS A 122 20.77 16.43 -40.71
N GLN A 123 20.52 16.85 -41.94
CA GLN A 123 19.17 17.14 -42.41
C GLN A 123 18.44 15.81 -42.68
N ILE A 124 17.16 15.74 -42.31
CA ILE A 124 16.33 14.58 -42.59
C ILE A 124 16.02 14.56 -44.09
N THR A 125 16.40 13.47 -44.76
CA THR A 125 16.27 13.31 -46.21
C THR A 125 14.99 12.56 -46.59
N GLU A 126 14.50 11.67 -45.73
CA GLU A 126 13.31 10.86 -45.96
C GLU A 126 12.64 10.48 -44.62
N THR A 127 11.31 10.55 -44.55
CA THR A 127 10.51 10.04 -43.42
C THR A 127 10.02 8.63 -43.73
N ARG A 128 10.14 7.70 -42.77
CA ARG A 128 9.74 6.31 -42.92
C ARG A 128 8.38 6.04 -42.31
N ASP A 129 7.69 5.01 -42.79
CA ASP A 129 6.40 4.60 -42.25
C ASP A 129 6.60 3.74 -40.99
N PRO A 130 6.13 4.17 -39.80
CA PRO A 130 6.23 3.36 -38.59
C PRO A 130 5.45 2.05 -38.67
N GLU A 131 4.46 1.92 -39.56
CA GLU A 131 3.66 0.71 -39.75
C GLU A 131 4.18 -0.23 -40.83
N HIS A 132 5.32 0.10 -41.47
CA HIS A 132 5.96 -0.77 -42.47
C HIS A 132 6.16 -2.19 -41.92
N SER A 133 5.76 -3.19 -42.69
CA SER A 133 5.80 -4.60 -42.28
C SER A 133 6.61 -5.45 -43.24
N TYR A 134 7.34 -6.43 -42.72
CA TYR A 134 8.12 -7.39 -43.49
C TYR A 134 7.89 -8.81 -42.96
N GLU A 135 7.71 -9.77 -43.86
CA GLU A 135 7.61 -11.19 -43.53
C GLU A 135 9.02 -11.77 -43.35
N TRP A 136 9.44 -11.94 -42.10
CA TRP A 136 10.78 -12.40 -41.77
C TRP A 136 10.80 -13.91 -41.54
N THR A 137 11.53 -14.62 -42.38
CA THR A 137 11.75 -16.06 -42.21
C THR A 137 13.08 -16.30 -41.52
N HIS A 138 13.06 -17.00 -40.38
CA HIS A 138 14.25 -17.31 -39.59
C HIS A 138 14.14 -18.70 -38.92
N ALA A 139 15.27 -19.32 -38.63
CA ALA A 139 15.29 -20.58 -37.86
C ALA A 139 14.97 -20.33 -36.37
N LYS A 140 14.12 -21.19 -35.79
CA LYS A 140 13.93 -21.31 -34.33
C LYS A 140 15.12 -22.04 -33.71
N ALA A 141 15.22 -22.00 -32.37
CA ALA A 141 16.29 -22.65 -31.61
C ALA A 141 16.34 -24.19 -31.81
N ASP A 142 15.27 -24.79 -32.31
CA ASP A 142 15.17 -26.21 -32.68
C ASP A 142 15.60 -26.51 -34.13
N GLY A 143 16.04 -25.50 -34.89
CA GLY A 143 16.48 -25.63 -36.27
C GLY A 143 15.36 -25.61 -37.32
N THR A 144 14.09 -25.40 -36.93
CA THR A 144 12.99 -25.24 -37.90
C THR A 144 12.78 -23.79 -38.33
N ASP A 145 12.65 -23.56 -39.64
CA ASP A 145 12.32 -22.24 -40.18
C ASP A 145 10.88 -21.85 -39.78
N THR A 146 10.73 -20.60 -39.33
CA THR A 146 9.44 -19.96 -39.04
C THR A 146 9.38 -18.62 -39.75
N THR A 147 8.20 -18.23 -40.20
CA THR A 147 7.95 -16.89 -40.77
C THR A 147 7.07 -16.10 -39.79
N GLU A 148 7.50 -14.89 -39.44
CA GLU A 148 6.72 -13.94 -38.63
C GLU A 148 6.65 -12.56 -39.32
N THR A 149 5.47 -11.93 -39.26
CA THR A 149 5.29 -10.54 -39.67
C THR A 149 5.87 -9.61 -38.61
N ILE A 150 6.97 -8.95 -38.93
CA ILE A 150 7.58 -7.91 -38.08
C ILE A 150 7.23 -6.51 -38.63
N LYS A 151 7.24 -5.49 -37.76
CA LYS A 151 6.88 -4.10 -38.10
C LYS A 151 7.94 -3.06 -37.70
N GLY A 152 7.83 -1.86 -38.27
CA GLY A 152 8.63 -0.69 -37.90
C GLY A 152 10.11 -0.85 -38.24
N LEU A 153 11.00 -0.37 -37.38
CA LEU A 153 12.46 -0.41 -37.62
C LEU A 153 12.96 -1.82 -37.93
N ARG A 154 12.49 -2.84 -37.18
CA ARG A 154 12.92 -4.22 -37.35
C ARG A 154 12.57 -4.75 -38.75
N ALA A 155 11.41 -4.37 -39.29
CA ALA A 155 11.01 -4.73 -40.64
C ALA A 155 11.98 -4.17 -41.69
N TYR A 156 12.28 -2.87 -41.63
CA TYR A 156 13.25 -2.24 -42.54
C TYR A 156 14.64 -2.87 -42.45
N VAL A 157 15.13 -3.15 -41.23
CA VAL A 157 16.45 -3.74 -41.02
C VAL A 157 16.54 -5.16 -41.59
N GLU A 158 15.57 -6.02 -41.29
CA GLU A 158 15.60 -7.41 -41.76
C GLU A 158 15.32 -7.52 -43.26
N GLU A 159 14.47 -6.66 -43.82
CA GLU A 159 14.27 -6.55 -45.28
C GLU A 159 15.56 -6.12 -46.00
N ALA A 160 16.25 -5.11 -45.44
CA ALA A 160 17.52 -4.64 -45.99
C ALA A 160 18.62 -5.71 -45.89
N LYS A 161 18.69 -6.47 -44.79
CA LYS A 161 19.61 -7.62 -44.65
C LYS A 161 19.30 -8.73 -45.66
N ALA A 162 18.03 -9.09 -45.82
CA ALA A 162 17.62 -10.15 -46.74
C ALA A 162 17.93 -9.82 -48.20
N SER A 163 17.85 -8.53 -48.56
CA SER A 163 18.16 -8.02 -49.90
C SER A 163 19.61 -7.53 -50.06
N ASN A 164 20.41 -7.53 -48.99
CA ASN A 164 21.73 -6.90 -48.93
C ASN A 164 21.74 -5.44 -49.44
N SER A 165 20.68 -4.69 -49.13
CA SER A 165 20.51 -3.30 -49.54
C SER A 165 21.08 -2.34 -48.49
N PRO A 166 21.64 -1.18 -48.90
CA PRO A 166 22.10 -0.16 -47.96
C PRO A 166 20.92 0.51 -47.23
N LEU A 167 21.04 0.72 -45.92
CA LEU A 167 20.06 1.43 -45.10
C LEU A 167 20.79 2.42 -44.17
N ASP A 168 20.64 3.72 -44.43
CA ASP A 168 21.24 4.75 -43.57
C ASP A 168 20.39 4.99 -42.32
N LEU A 169 20.80 4.38 -41.20
CA LEU A 169 20.16 4.58 -39.90
C LEU A 169 20.56 5.88 -39.19
N SER A 170 21.48 6.68 -39.74
CA SER A 170 21.94 7.94 -39.13
C SER A 170 21.03 9.14 -39.41
N THR A 171 20.17 9.05 -40.43
CA THR A 171 19.13 10.06 -40.76
C THR A 171 17.71 9.51 -40.68
N PHE A 172 17.57 8.21 -40.40
CA PHE A 172 16.29 7.52 -40.30
C PHE A 172 15.37 8.17 -39.24
N THR A 173 14.10 8.36 -39.57
CA THR A 173 13.10 8.89 -38.63
C THR A 173 11.69 8.46 -39.03
N PHE A 174 10.80 8.35 -38.03
CA PHE A 174 9.36 8.23 -38.23
C PHE A 174 8.63 9.58 -38.08
N VAL A 175 9.37 10.66 -37.80
CA VAL A 175 8.78 11.98 -37.54
C VAL A 175 8.73 12.79 -38.83
N GLN A 176 7.52 13.04 -39.33
CA GLN A 176 7.29 13.87 -40.50
C GLN A 176 7.36 15.36 -40.12
N ALA A 177 8.29 16.10 -40.72
CA ALA A 177 8.42 17.54 -40.56
C ALA A 177 9.27 18.18 -41.66
N ASP A 178 8.89 19.37 -42.11
CA ASP A 178 9.66 20.15 -43.07
C ASP A 178 10.88 20.80 -42.39
N ASN A 179 12.04 20.74 -43.06
CA ASN A 179 13.32 21.32 -42.58
C ASN A 179 13.81 20.80 -41.22
N ALA A 180 13.39 19.60 -40.80
CA ALA A 180 13.87 18.99 -39.57
C ALA A 180 15.29 18.42 -39.70
N ILE A 181 16.02 18.45 -38.59
CA ILE A 181 17.38 17.91 -38.45
C ILE A 181 17.44 16.84 -37.36
N VAL A 182 18.49 16.05 -37.38
CA VAL A 182 18.88 15.15 -36.29
C VAL A 182 20.26 15.54 -35.76
N LEU A 183 20.45 15.42 -34.45
CA LEU A 183 21.76 15.51 -33.78
C LEU A 183 22.16 14.08 -33.43
N VAL A 184 23.15 13.52 -34.13
CA VAL A 184 23.43 12.08 -34.18
C VAL A 184 24.90 11.77 -33.87
N SER A 185 25.17 10.63 -33.22
CA SER A 185 26.54 10.18 -32.97
C SER A 185 27.34 10.03 -34.28
N THR A 186 28.65 10.28 -34.22
CA THR A 186 29.55 10.19 -35.38
C THR A 186 29.75 8.75 -35.89
N GLU A 187 29.52 7.76 -35.03
CA GLU A 187 29.59 6.33 -35.35
C GLU A 187 28.31 5.63 -34.85
N SER A 188 27.99 4.47 -35.43
CA SER A 188 26.91 3.58 -34.95
C SER A 188 27.33 2.87 -33.65
N LYS A 189 26.36 2.30 -32.92
CA LYS A 189 26.61 1.59 -31.64
C LYS A 189 27.52 0.36 -31.79
N LYS A 190 27.50 -0.28 -32.97
CA LYS A 190 28.36 -1.40 -33.33
C LYS A 190 29.12 -1.04 -34.58
N LYS A 191 30.41 -0.79 -34.41
CA LYS A 191 31.34 -0.53 -35.50
C LYS A 191 31.31 -1.69 -36.51
N ASP A 192 31.38 -1.36 -37.78
CA ASP A 192 31.41 -2.30 -38.92
C ASP A 192 30.11 -3.10 -39.20
N ASP A 193 29.03 -2.85 -38.46
CA ASP A 193 27.70 -3.38 -38.79
C ASP A 193 26.86 -2.29 -39.52
N PRO A 194 26.58 -2.46 -40.84
CA PRO A 194 25.86 -1.47 -41.64
C PRO A 194 24.40 -1.29 -41.22
N TYR A 195 23.86 -2.18 -40.37
CA TYR A 195 22.49 -2.13 -39.87
C TYR A 195 22.43 -1.75 -38.38
N SER A 196 23.51 -1.21 -37.84
CA SER A 196 23.60 -0.81 -36.43
C SER A 196 23.05 0.59 -36.20
N GLU A 197 22.32 0.74 -35.08
CA GLU A 197 21.67 1.97 -34.68
C GLU A 197 22.66 3.07 -34.27
N TYR A 198 22.20 4.32 -34.27
CA TYR A 198 22.94 5.49 -33.78
C TYR A 198 22.29 6.05 -32.51
N ASN A 199 23.07 6.80 -31.72
CA ASN A 199 22.52 7.61 -30.63
C ASN A 199 22.13 8.99 -31.15
N PHE A 200 20.97 9.48 -30.75
CA PHE A 200 20.40 10.77 -31.11
C PHE A 200 20.11 11.62 -29.86
N LEU A 201 20.19 12.95 -30.00
CA LEU A 201 19.51 13.82 -29.04
C LEU A 201 18.01 13.62 -29.26
N LEU A 202 17.33 13.10 -28.25
CA LEU A 202 15.92 12.79 -28.30
C LEU A 202 15.11 13.94 -27.74
N THR A 203 14.09 14.35 -28.48
CA THR A 203 13.03 15.26 -28.03
C THR A 203 12.23 14.64 -26.88
N CYS A 204 11.31 15.38 -26.27
CA CYS A 204 10.32 14.78 -25.36
C CYS A 204 9.42 13.76 -26.10
N PRO A 205 8.83 12.78 -25.40
CA PRO A 205 7.87 11.88 -26.04
C PRO A 205 6.67 12.65 -26.59
N LYS A 206 6.19 12.28 -27.79
CA LYS A 206 4.97 12.86 -28.39
C LYS A 206 3.76 12.85 -27.42
N THR A 207 3.66 11.79 -26.62
CA THR A 207 2.59 11.60 -25.63
C THR A 207 2.73 12.48 -24.38
N SER A 208 3.88 13.12 -24.16
CA SER A 208 4.14 13.97 -22.99
C SER A 208 5.21 15.04 -23.23
N LEU A 209 4.75 16.26 -23.54
CA LEU A 209 5.60 17.47 -23.64
C LEU A 209 6.31 17.86 -22.32
N ASN A 210 6.00 17.21 -21.20
CA ASN A 210 6.70 17.42 -19.92
C ASN A 210 7.86 16.43 -19.71
N GLY A 211 8.05 15.50 -20.65
CA GLY A 211 9.15 14.56 -20.60
C GLY A 211 10.49 15.25 -20.79
N ASP A 212 11.53 14.65 -20.21
CA ASP A 212 12.89 15.13 -20.37
C ASP A 212 13.42 14.81 -21.78
N ALA A 213 14.27 15.69 -22.28
CA ALA A 213 15.11 15.39 -23.41
C ALA A 213 16.01 14.20 -23.05
N GLY A 214 16.18 13.30 -24.02
CA GLY A 214 16.91 12.06 -23.85
C GLY A 214 18.17 12.02 -24.70
N LYS A 215 19.01 11.05 -24.42
CA LYS A 215 20.13 10.64 -25.27
C LYS A 215 19.98 9.15 -25.51
N GLY A 216 19.98 8.69 -26.76
CA GLY A 216 19.82 7.27 -27.08
C GLY A 216 19.18 7.05 -28.44
N THR A 217 18.55 5.89 -28.65
CA THR A 217 17.90 5.56 -29.93
C THR A 217 16.40 5.47 -29.77
N ASP A 218 15.70 6.43 -30.37
CA ASP A 218 14.26 6.40 -30.53
C ASP A 218 13.87 7.22 -31.77
N TYR A 219 13.53 6.51 -32.85
CA TYR A 219 13.20 7.10 -34.15
C TYR A 219 11.86 7.85 -34.18
N ASN A 220 11.06 7.78 -33.11
CA ASN A 220 9.84 8.58 -32.94
C ASN A 220 10.12 9.94 -32.30
N ARG A 221 11.35 10.19 -31.86
CA ARG A 221 11.72 11.35 -31.04
C ARG A 221 13.02 12.04 -31.48
N ASN A 222 13.66 11.59 -32.56
CA ASN A 222 15.00 12.07 -32.94
C ASN A 222 15.04 13.33 -33.81
N ALA A 223 13.89 13.85 -34.25
CA ALA A 223 13.79 14.98 -35.17
C ALA A 223 13.55 16.32 -34.46
N TRP A 224 14.31 17.35 -34.85
CA TRP A 224 14.29 18.70 -34.28
C TRP A 224 14.08 19.78 -35.35
N LEU A 225 13.30 20.80 -35.01
CA LEU A 225 13.23 22.08 -35.71
C LEU A 225 14.12 23.08 -34.98
N VAL A 226 14.95 23.81 -35.71
CA VAL A 226 15.90 24.77 -35.12
C VAL A 226 15.62 26.17 -35.62
N TYR A 227 15.57 27.14 -34.71
CA TYR A 227 15.26 28.54 -35.03
C TYR A 227 16.38 29.44 -34.53
N ALA A 228 16.79 30.39 -35.37
CA ALA A 228 17.67 31.47 -34.92
C ALA A 228 16.92 32.37 -33.92
N VAL A 229 17.64 32.88 -32.92
CA VAL A 229 17.07 33.74 -31.89
C VAL A 229 17.77 35.09 -31.76
N ASN A 230 17.03 36.08 -31.28
CA ASN A 230 17.54 37.40 -30.91
C ASN A 230 17.02 37.82 -29.53
N GLN A 231 17.79 38.65 -28.83
CA GLN A 231 17.33 39.26 -27.57
C GLN A 231 16.21 40.28 -27.84
N LEU A 232 15.18 40.33 -26.99
CA LEU A 232 14.04 41.24 -27.09
C LEU A 232 14.38 42.66 -26.60
N SER A 233 13.64 43.68 -27.05
CA SER A 233 13.65 45.01 -26.43
C SER A 233 12.81 45.03 -25.14
N ALA A 234 12.99 46.03 -24.27
CA ALA A 234 12.30 46.10 -22.97
C ALA A 234 10.77 46.08 -23.08
N LYS A 235 10.19 46.78 -24.07
CA LYS A 235 8.73 46.80 -24.30
C LYS A 235 8.20 45.50 -24.86
N GLU A 236 8.91 44.90 -25.81
CA GLU A 236 8.56 43.58 -26.37
C GLU A 236 8.61 42.50 -25.28
N ASP A 237 9.61 42.59 -24.39
CA ASP A 237 9.77 41.69 -23.24
C ASP A 237 8.60 41.84 -22.24
N LEU A 238 8.26 43.07 -21.84
CA LEU A 238 7.10 43.33 -20.96
C LEU A 238 5.78 42.83 -21.56
N GLN A 239 5.56 43.04 -22.87
CA GLN A 239 4.34 42.57 -23.53
C GLN A 239 4.27 41.04 -23.58
N ALA A 240 5.38 40.37 -23.89
CA ALA A 240 5.47 38.91 -23.91
C ALA A 240 5.24 38.32 -22.50
N VAL A 241 5.88 38.89 -21.48
CA VAL A 241 5.75 38.45 -20.08
C VAL A 241 4.33 38.63 -19.53
N ILE A 242 3.62 39.70 -19.90
CA ILE A 242 2.20 39.89 -19.52
C ILE A 242 1.33 38.82 -20.18
N ALA A 243 1.45 38.64 -21.50
CA ALA A 243 0.65 37.65 -22.23
C ALA A 243 0.88 36.23 -21.70
N GLU A 244 2.10 35.93 -21.26
CA GLU A 244 2.48 34.63 -20.72
C GLU A 244 2.08 34.43 -19.25
N SER A 245 2.32 35.42 -18.39
CA SER A 245 2.09 35.32 -16.94
C SER A 245 0.63 35.48 -16.55
N LEU A 246 -0.14 36.23 -17.34
CA LEU A 246 -1.55 36.56 -17.05
C LEU A 246 -2.50 35.89 -18.05
N GLY A 247 -2.02 35.57 -19.26
CA GLY A 247 -2.79 35.07 -20.38
C GLY A 247 -3.02 36.14 -21.45
N ALA A 248 -2.94 35.75 -22.72
CA ALA A 248 -3.05 36.66 -23.87
C ALA A 248 -4.37 37.48 -23.91
N ASN A 249 -5.43 37.00 -23.24
CA ASN A 249 -6.73 37.66 -23.12
C ASN A 249 -7.10 37.92 -21.64
N PHE A 250 -6.12 38.22 -20.78
CA PHE A 250 -6.37 38.44 -19.36
C PHE A 250 -7.41 39.53 -19.11
N ASN A 251 -8.46 39.18 -18.35
CA ASN A 251 -9.51 40.09 -17.90
C ASN A 251 -9.41 40.26 -16.38
N LEU A 252 -9.18 41.50 -15.95
CA LEU A 252 -8.98 41.84 -14.54
C LEU A 252 -10.26 41.68 -13.70
N ASP A 253 -11.44 41.94 -14.26
CA ASP A 253 -12.71 41.89 -13.54
C ASP A 253 -13.09 40.44 -13.20
N GLU A 254 -13.05 39.55 -14.21
CA GLU A 254 -13.26 38.11 -14.03
C GLU A 254 -12.25 37.49 -13.05
N PHE A 255 -11.00 37.96 -13.12
CA PHE A 255 -9.96 37.54 -12.19
C PHE A 255 -10.27 37.95 -10.75
N SER A 256 -10.77 39.17 -10.53
CA SER A 256 -11.09 39.67 -9.19
C SER A 256 -12.28 38.94 -8.56
N GLU A 257 -13.30 38.57 -9.33
CA GLU A 257 -14.46 37.83 -8.82
C GLU A 257 -14.09 36.41 -8.37
N LYS A 258 -13.20 35.75 -9.11
CA LYS A 258 -12.84 34.35 -8.87
C LYS A 258 -12.07 34.13 -7.57
N PHE A 259 -11.30 35.11 -7.10
CA PHE A 259 -10.44 34.98 -5.91
C PHE A 259 -11.02 35.74 -4.71
N PRO A 260 -11.84 35.08 -3.85
CA PRO A 260 -12.42 35.73 -2.68
C PRO A 260 -11.31 36.14 -1.69
N ARG A 261 -11.41 37.34 -1.13
CA ARG A 261 -10.40 37.92 -0.23
C ARG A 261 -10.91 37.96 1.20
N GLY A 262 -10.05 37.61 2.14
CA GLY A 262 -10.40 37.57 3.56
C GLY A 262 -9.43 36.73 4.38
N ASN A 263 -9.89 36.28 5.55
CA ASN A 263 -9.09 35.61 6.58
C ASN A 263 -9.53 34.15 6.85
N ASN A 264 -10.52 33.64 6.14
CA ASN A 264 -10.99 32.26 6.27
C ASN A 264 -10.17 31.31 5.39
N ILE A 265 -10.24 30.01 5.69
CA ILE A 265 -9.58 28.97 4.88
C ILE A 265 -10.12 29.03 3.45
N GLY A 266 -9.21 29.02 2.46
CA GLY A 266 -9.53 29.15 1.04
C GLY A 266 -9.58 30.59 0.52
N GLU A 267 -9.64 31.61 1.38
CA GLU A 267 -9.62 33.02 0.99
C GLU A 267 -8.19 33.56 0.81
N TYR A 268 -8.03 34.57 -0.04
CA TYR A 268 -6.75 35.15 -0.45
C TYR A 268 -6.49 36.52 0.19
N ASN A 269 -5.22 36.91 0.27
CA ASN A 269 -4.80 38.13 0.95
C ASN A 269 -5.08 39.39 0.11
N ALA A 270 -5.83 40.33 0.69
CA ALA A 270 -6.25 41.57 0.02
C ALA A 270 -5.08 42.54 -0.29
N GLU A 271 -4.08 42.64 0.59
CA GLU A 271 -2.94 43.55 0.38
C GLU A 271 -2.10 43.09 -0.82
N LYS A 272 -1.89 41.78 -0.94
CA LYS A 272 -1.17 41.17 -2.08
C LYS A 272 -1.91 41.37 -3.39
N TYR A 273 -3.24 41.32 -3.40
CA TYR A 273 -4.05 41.66 -4.58
C TYR A 273 -3.84 43.12 -5.01
N ASN A 274 -3.89 44.05 -4.06
CA ASN A 274 -3.71 45.48 -4.35
C ASN A 274 -2.31 45.79 -4.91
N ALA A 275 -1.27 45.11 -4.40
CA ALA A 275 0.08 45.23 -4.94
C ALA A 275 0.19 44.73 -6.39
N PHE A 276 -0.46 43.60 -6.72
CA PHE A 276 -0.56 43.11 -8.09
C PHE A 276 -1.30 44.10 -9.00
N LEU A 277 -2.46 44.60 -8.56
CA LEU A 277 -3.30 45.53 -9.32
C LEU A 277 -2.52 46.79 -9.71
N ALA A 278 -1.79 47.39 -8.76
CA ALA A 278 -0.99 48.60 -9.00
C ALA A 278 0.06 48.41 -10.09
N LEU A 279 0.77 47.28 -10.09
CA LEU A 279 1.79 46.96 -11.10
C LEU A 279 1.15 46.69 -12.46
N TYR A 280 0.03 45.96 -12.50
CA TYR A 280 -0.69 45.66 -13.74
C TYR A 280 -1.18 46.94 -14.44
N THR A 281 -1.79 47.86 -13.68
CA THR A 281 -2.24 49.16 -14.20
C THR A 281 -1.08 49.95 -14.77
N LYS A 282 0.05 50.06 -14.05
CA LYS A 282 1.25 50.77 -14.52
C LYS A 282 1.81 50.17 -15.81
N SER A 283 1.86 48.84 -15.92
CA SER A 283 2.34 48.17 -17.14
C SER A 283 1.44 48.44 -18.35
N GLN A 284 0.12 48.44 -18.17
CA GLN A 284 -0.84 48.75 -19.25
C GLN A 284 -0.72 50.21 -19.73
N GLU A 285 -0.51 51.16 -18.82
CA GLU A 285 -0.30 52.57 -19.18
C GLU A 285 0.96 52.77 -20.05
N ILE A 286 2.06 52.08 -19.73
CA ILE A 286 3.32 52.15 -20.50
C ILE A 286 3.17 51.52 -21.89
N LEU A 287 2.54 50.34 -21.98
CA LEU A 287 2.37 49.61 -23.24
C LEU A 287 1.43 50.33 -24.21
N ASN A 288 0.36 50.95 -23.69
CA ASN A 288 -0.62 51.69 -24.49
C ASN A 288 -0.20 53.14 -24.80
N GLY A 289 0.99 53.56 -24.36
CA GLY A 289 1.53 54.91 -24.60
C GLY A 289 0.94 56.02 -23.72
N GLY A 290 0.20 55.67 -22.67
CA GLY A 290 -0.35 56.60 -21.68
C GLY A 290 0.66 57.08 -20.63
N ALA A 291 1.79 56.37 -20.48
CA ALA A 291 2.91 56.75 -19.62
C ALA A 291 4.27 56.50 -20.30
N SER A 292 5.30 57.27 -19.94
CA SER A 292 6.68 57.07 -20.40
C SER A 292 7.53 56.46 -19.29
N ALA A 293 8.43 55.54 -19.64
CA ALA A 293 9.34 54.85 -18.73
C ALA A 293 10.66 54.51 -19.45
N THR A 294 11.76 54.47 -18.70
CA THR A 294 13.07 54.01 -19.18
C THR A 294 13.11 52.49 -19.33
N ASP A 295 14.02 51.97 -20.15
CA ASP A 295 14.24 50.53 -20.31
C ASP A 295 14.45 49.83 -18.96
N ALA A 296 15.22 50.41 -18.04
CA ALA A 296 15.45 49.84 -16.71
C ALA A 296 14.17 49.79 -15.84
N GLU A 297 13.28 50.77 -15.95
CA GLU A 297 11.99 50.76 -15.25
C GLU A 297 11.04 49.71 -15.83
N ILE A 298 11.10 49.48 -17.14
CA ILE A 298 10.32 48.45 -17.84
C ILE A 298 10.86 47.05 -17.50
N ASP A 299 12.19 46.87 -17.52
CA ASP A 299 12.86 45.62 -17.14
C ASP A 299 12.54 45.24 -15.67
N GLN A 300 12.38 46.23 -14.78
CA GLN A 300 11.92 45.99 -13.41
C GLN A 300 10.46 45.54 -13.33
N LEU A 301 9.58 46.06 -14.20
CA LEU A 301 8.18 45.62 -14.27
C LEU A 301 8.04 44.18 -14.80
N VAL A 302 8.90 43.78 -15.75
CA VAL A 302 9.02 42.38 -16.22
C VAL A 302 9.25 41.42 -15.05
N VAL A 303 9.99 41.86 -14.04
CA VAL A 303 10.28 41.07 -12.82
C VAL A 303 9.14 41.15 -11.80
N ASP A 304 8.66 42.36 -11.51
CA ASP A 304 7.80 42.58 -10.34
C ASP A 304 6.34 42.18 -10.57
N LEU A 305 5.81 42.35 -11.78
CA LEU A 305 4.42 42.04 -12.08
C LEU A 305 4.09 40.53 -11.95
N PRO A 306 4.86 39.60 -12.55
CA PRO A 306 4.63 38.16 -12.36
C PRO A 306 4.82 37.71 -10.90
N LYS A 307 5.78 38.33 -10.17
CA LYS A 307 5.98 38.08 -8.74
C LYS A 307 4.76 38.47 -7.93
N ALA A 308 4.21 39.66 -8.17
CA ALA A 308 3.03 40.14 -7.44
C ALA A 308 1.80 39.29 -7.75
N TYR A 309 1.58 38.93 -9.02
CA TYR A 309 0.51 38.01 -9.43
C TYR A 309 0.62 36.65 -8.72
N THR A 310 1.82 36.08 -8.70
CA THR A 310 2.10 34.79 -8.03
C THR A 310 1.92 34.89 -6.52
N THR A 311 2.46 35.95 -5.92
CA THR A 311 2.38 36.22 -4.48
C THR A 311 0.93 36.32 -4.04
N PHE A 312 0.07 36.95 -4.83
CA PHE A 312 -1.37 37.00 -4.58
C PHE A 312 -2.05 35.63 -4.77
N THR A 313 -1.90 34.99 -5.93
CA THR A 313 -2.61 33.74 -6.25
C THR A 313 -2.15 32.52 -5.42
N THR A 314 -1.05 32.64 -4.69
CA THR A 314 -0.58 31.64 -3.71
C THR A 314 -0.86 32.04 -2.25
N SER A 315 -1.45 33.21 -2.03
CA SER A 315 -1.74 33.71 -0.67
C SER A 315 -2.96 33.09 -0.01
N GLY A 316 -3.60 32.12 -0.65
CA GLY A 316 -4.79 31.45 -0.14
C GLY A 316 -4.49 30.76 1.19
N LYS A 317 -5.31 31.03 2.20
CA LYS A 317 -5.14 30.46 3.53
C LYS A 317 -5.42 28.96 3.51
N VAL A 318 -4.47 28.15 3.96
CA VAL A 318 -4.57 26.69 4.06
C VAL A 318 -5.02 26.24 5.45
N LEU A 319 -5.30 24.95 5.61
CA LEU A 319 -5.60 24.33 6.90
C LEU A 319 -4.37 24.35 7.82
N GLU A 320 -4.61 24.55 9.12
CA GLU A 320 -3.61 24.49 10.19
C GLU A 320 -4.00 23.35 11.16
N PRO A 321 -3.16 22.98 12.14
CA PRO A 321 -3.58 22.05 13.18
C PRO A 321 -4.77 22.59 13.96
N GLY A 322 -5.79 21.76 14.16
CA GLY A 322 -7.06 22.19 14.76
C GLY A 322 -8.19 21.19 14.51
N TYR A 323 -9.44 21.62 14.66
CA TYR A 323 -10.62 20.79 14.43
C TYR A 323 -11.47 21.34 13.31
N TYR A 324 -11.89 20.47 12.41
CA TYR A 324 -12.58 20.88 11.19
C TYR A 324 -13.72 19.95 10.81
N ILE A 325 -14.76 20.53 10.23
CA ILE A 325 -15.75 19.80 9.44
C ILE A 325 -15.48 20.09 7.96
N LEU A 326 -15.29 19.04 7.17
CA LEU A 326 -14.91 19.14 5.76
C LEU A 326 -16.11 18.87 4.86
N THR A 327 -16.54 19.87 4.09
CA THR A 327 -17.67 19.77 3.16
C THR A 327 -17.20 19.78 1.70
N SER A 328 -17.75 18.91 0.87
CA SER A 328 -17.34 18.79 -0.55
C SER A 328 -17.91 19.93 -1.40
N TYR A 329 -17.13 20.45 -2.36
CA TYR A 329 -17.57 21.40 -3.39
C TYR A 329 -18.76 20.85 -4.18
N ARG A 330 -18.82 19.53 -4.34
CA ARG A 330 -19.95 18.86 -5.02
C ARG A 330 -21.29 19.16 -4.36
N SER A 331 -21.30 19.62 -3.10
CA SER A 331 -22.49 20.12 -2.40
C SER A 331 -23.10 21.40 -3.00
N GLN A 332 -22.39 22.09 -3.91
CA GLN A 332 -22.90 23.30 -4.58
C GLN A 332 -23.76 22.98 -5.82
N GLY A 333 -23.83 21.71 -6.23
CA GLY A 333 -24.67 21.26 -7.35
C GLY A 333 -26.16 21.11 -6.97
N THR A 334 -27.04 21.08 -7.97
CA THR A 334 -28.47 20.86 -7.75
C THR A 334 -28.74 19.46 -7.18
N GLY A 335 -29.30 19.42 -5.97
CA GLY A 335 -29.72 18.18 -5.30
C GLY A 335 -28.73 17.56 -4.30
N TYR A 336 -27.74 18.31 -3.80
CA TYR A 336 -26.84 17.88 -2.72
C TYR A 336 -27.06 18.72 -1.44
N ASP A 337 -27.15 18.08 -0.28
CA ASP A 337 -27.46 18.73 1.02
C ASP A 337 -26.21 18.89 1.89
N ASP A 338 -25.41 19.95 1.67
CA ASP A 338 -24.25 20.33 2.51
C ASP A 338 -23.27 19.18 2.85
N GLY A 339 -22.99 18.31 1.89
CA GLY A 339 -22.35 17.02 2.16
C GLY A 339 -20.96 17.09 2.84
N ALA A 340 -20.81 16.43 3.99
CA ALA A 340 -19.58 16.39 4.79
C ALA A 340 -18.89 15.02 4.84
N LEU A 341 -17.58 14.99 5.04
CA LEU A 341 -16.83 13.76 5.28
C LEU A 341 -17.09 13.17 6.66
N TYR A 342 -17.17 11.85 6.76
CA TYR A 342 -17.28 11.11 8.03
C TYR A 342 -16.65 9.72 7.97
N ASP A 343 -16.33 9.16 9.15
CA ASP A 343 -15.89 7.77 9.30
C ASP A 343 -17.10 6.81 9.28
N GLY A 344 -17.13 5.84 8.35
CA GLY A 344 -18.19 4.82 8.28
C GLY A 344 -18.31 4.00 9.56
N GLY A 345 -17.19 3.80 10.27
CA GLY A 345 -17.11 3.14 11.57
C GLY A 345 -17.95 3.81 12.65
N ALA A 346 -18.23 5.11 12.53
CA ALA A 346 -19.10 5.84 13.45
C ALA A 346 -20.59 5.56 13.23
N VAL A 347 -20.96 4.92 12.11
CA VAL A 347 -22.34 4.52 11.78
C VAL A 347 -22.50 3.00 11.86
N ASN A 348 -21.50 2.26 11.41
CA ASN A 348 -21.43 0.81 11.45
C ASN A 348 -20.01 0.40 11.85
N ASP A 349 -19.82 -0.15 13.05
CA ASP A 349 -18.49 -0.47 13.60
C ASP A 349 -17.63 -1.40 12.71
N LYS A 350 -18.28 -2.20 11.85
CA LYS A 350 -17.62 -3.10 10.88
C LYS A 350 -17.18 -2.39 9.60
N ASP A 351 -17.73 -1.21 9.34
CA ASP A 351 -17.32 -0.36 8.24
C ASP A 351 -15.99 0.31 8.58
N LYS A 352 -15.06 0.20 7.64
CA LYS A 352 -13.71 0.74 7.74
C LYS A 352 -13.46 1.77 6.64
N GLN A 353 -14.48 2.31 5.99
CA GLN A 353 -14.28 3.23 4.88
C GLN A 353 -14.49 4.69 5.28
N LEU A 354 -13.78 5.59 4.61
CA LEU A 354 -14.07 7.01 4.63
C LEU A 354 -15.28 7.28 3.73
N HIS A 355 -16.26 7.97 4.29
CA HIS A 355 -17.49 8.32 3.62
C HIS A 355 -17.69 9.82 3.53
N TRP A 356 -18.67 10.20 2.71
CA TRP A 356 -19.24 11.53 2.67
C TRP A 356 -20.76 11.43 2.62
N THR A 357 -21.47 12.47 3.04
CA THR A 357 -22.93 12.45 3.06
C THR A 357 -23.51 12.83 1.70
N TYR A 358 -23.97 11.82 0.96
CA TYR A 358 -24.63 11.93 -0.33
C TYR A 358 -26.15 12.08 -0.16
N LYS A 359 -26.74 13.12 -0.79
CA LYS A 359 -28.18 13.36 -0.99
C LYS A 359 -29.14 12.87 0.12
N GLY A 360 -29.39 13.69 1.14
CA GLY A 360 -30.45 13.51 2.13
C GLY A 360 -30.38 12.23 3.01
N GLY A 361 -31.14 12.21 4.12
CA GLY A 361 -31.28 11.06 5.02
C GLY A 361 -30.77 11.26 6.45
N ASP A 362 -30.82 10.19 7.25
CA ASP A 362 -30.55 10.22 8.71
C ASP A 362 -29.08 10.53 9.07
N ILE A 363 -28.18 10.40 8.10
CA ILE A 363 -26.74 10.65 8.24
C ILE A 363 -26.28 11.94 7.54
N THR A 364 -27.19 12.83 7.13
CA THR A 364 -26.83 14.09 6.47
C THR A 364 -26.28 15.12 7.47
N TYR A 365 -25.15 15.73 7.14
CA TYR A 365 -24.65 16.89 7.87
C TYR A 365 -25.48 18.12 7.54
N LYS A 366 -26.01 18.80 8.56
CA LYS A 366 -26.78 20.04 8.42
C LYS A 366 -25.97 21.19 8.98
N LYS A 367 -25.37 22.02 8.12
CA LYS A 367 -24.41 23.05 8.56
C LYS A 367 -24.98 24.04 9.58
N ASP A 368 -26.29 24.32 9.51
CA ASP A 368 -26.99 25.28 10.35
C ASP A 368 -27.55 24.66 11.64
N ALA A 369 -27.44 23.33 11.82
CA ALA A 369 -27.85 22.67 13.06
C ALA A 369 -26.80 22.87 14.17
N ALA A 370 -27.26 22.92 15.42
CA ALA A 370 -26.37 22.89 16.58
C ALA A 370 -25.58 21.57 16.61
N LEU A 371 -24.30 21.64 16.95
CA LEU A 371 -23.46 20.44 17.09
C LEU A 371 -23.87 19.65 18.33
N ASP A 372 -24.00 18.35 18.16
CA ASP A 372 -24.34 17.36 19.20
C ASP A 372 -23.39 16.16 19.14
N TYR A 373 -23.57 15.16 20.01
CA TYR A 373 -22.68 13.98 20.03
C TYR A 373 -22.66 13.24 18.68
N LYS A 374 -23.77 13.25 17.91
CA LYS A 374 -23.85 12.63 16.58
C LYS A 374 -23.02 13.38 15.54
N SER A 375 -22.67 14.63 15.82
CA SER A 375 -21.84 15.47 14.97
C SER A 375 -20.36 15.08 15.03
N LEU A 376 -19.91 14.36 16.08
CA LEU A 376 -18.51 13.95 16.26
C LEU A 376 -17.96 13.15 15.07
N LYS A 377 -18.82 12.41 14.35
CA LYS A 377 -18.42 11.67 13.15
C LYS A 377 -17.99 12.54 11.98
N TYR A 378 -18.35 13.82 11.95
CA TYR A 378 -17.93 14.78 10.92
C TYR A 378 -16.74 15.64 11.33
N ILE A 379 -16.31 15.56 12.60
CA ILE A 379 -15.27 16.43 13.15
C ILE A 379 -13.93 15.70 13.08
N TRP A 380 -12.98 16.35 12.42
CA TRP A 380 -11.64 15.87 12.19
C TRP A 380 -10.64 16.67 13.00
N LYS A 381 -9.89 16.00 13.87
CA LYS A 381 -8.69 16.56 14.49
C LYS A 381 -7.53 16.45 13.50
N VAL A 382 -6.98 17.59 13.12
CA VAL A 382 -5.90 17.71 12.14
C VAL A 382 -4.59 18.00 12.89
N THR A 383 -3.60 17.12 12.73
CA THR A 383 -2.28 17.25 13.38
C THR A 383 -1.15 17.19 12.36
N LYS A 384 -0.06 17.91 12.59
CA LYS A 384 1.11 17.89 11.69
C LYS A 384 1.74 16.50 11.63
N ASN A 385 2.23 16.13 10.45
CA ASN A 385 3.19 15.07 10.28
C ASN A 385 4.61 15.66 10.36
N ASP A 386 5.25 15.60 11.53
CA ASP A 386 6.59 16.16 11.73
C ASP A 386 7.66 15.49 10.86
N ALA A 387 7.42 14.27 10.40
CA ALA A 387 8.31 13.55 9.47
C ALA A 387 8.10 13.95 8.00
N LYS A 388 6.95 14.51 7.64
CA LYS A 388 6.64 15.01 6.29
C LYS A 388 6.12 16.45 6.38
N PRO A 389 7.00 17.47 6.39
CA PRO A 389 6.59 18.88 6.47
C PRO A 389 5.52 19.24 5.43
N GLY A 390 4.45 19.90 5.86
CA GLY A 390 3.31 20.27 5.01
C GLY A 390 2.21 19.19 4.89
N TYR A 391 2.40 18.02 5.49
CA TYR A 391 1.38 16.97 5.55
C TYR A 391 0.76 16.86 6.94
N PHE A 392 -0.48 16.39 6.98
CA PHE A 392 -1.30 16.31 8.20
C PHE A 392 -2.00 14.97 8.31
N PHE A 393 -2.19 14.51 9.54
CA PHE A 393 -3.05 13.38 9.88
C PHE A 393 -4.46 13.89 10.22
N PHE A 394 -5.47 13.13 9.83
CA PHE A 394 -6.88 13.45 10.07
C PHE A 394 -7.48 12.35 10.95
N GLN A 395 -7.71 12.66 12.22
CA GLN A 395 -8.31 11.74 13.18
C GLN A 395 -9.78 12.07 13.40
N ASN A 396 -10.66 11.09 13.27
CA ASN A 396 -12.08 11.25 13.54
C ASN A 396 -12.35 11.27 15.06
N LEU A 397 -13.17 12.20 15.54
CA LEU A 397 -13.45 12.30 16.98
C LEU A 397 -14.44 11.25 17.52
N ALA A 398 -15.26 10.61 16.68
CA ALA A 398 -16.18 9.58 17.14
C ALA A 398 -15.47 8.22 17.34
N THR A 399 -14.53 7.87 16.45
CA THR A 399 -13.90 6.54 16.41
C THR A 399 -12.43 6.54 16.84
N ASN A 400 -11.77 7.69 16.87
CA ASN A 400 -10.32 7.87 17.00
C ASN A 400 -9.49 7.26 15.85
N ARG A 401 -10.14 6.80 14.77
CA ARG A 401 -9.45 6.31 13.57
C ARG A 401 -8.93 7.46 12.73
N TYR A 402 -7.93 7.17 11.93
CA TYR A 402 -7.30 8.10 10.99
C TYR A 402 -7.75 7.81 9.57
N VAL A 403 -7.79 8.85 8.74
CA VAL A 403 -7.92 8.64 7.29
C VAL A 403 -6.66 7.94 6.78
N GLY A 404 -6.82 6.73 6.26
CA GLY A 404 -5.76 5.86 5.74
C GLY A 404 -5.70 5.86 4.20
N THR A 405 -5.06 4.87 3.58
CA THR A 405 -4.93 4.80 2.11
C THR A 405 -6.08 4.03 1.46
N ALA A 406 -5.95 3.66 0.18
CA ALA A 406 -6.86 2.73 -0.50
C ALA A 406 -6.06 1.65 -1.23
N GLU A 407 -6.38 0.38 -0.98
CA GLU A 407 -5.79 -0.74 -1.72
C GLU A 407 -6.38 -0.79 -3.13
N ASN A 408 -5.54 -0.51 -4.14
CA ASN A 408 -5.97 -0.47 -5.54
C ASN A 408 -5.67 -1.78 -6.30
N ILE A 409 -5.40 -2.89 -5.60
CA ILE A 409 -5.02 -4.18 -6.21
C ILE A 409 -5.89 -5.29 -5.63
N THR A 410 -6.61 -6.01 -6.48
CA THR A 410 -7.36 -7.22 -6.08
C THR A 410 -6.41 -8.41 -5.86
N SER A 411 -6.89 -9.49 -5.24
CA SER A 411 -6.11 -10.71 -4.98
C SER A 411 -5.48 -11.37 -6.22
N ASN A 412 -5.92 -11.01 -7.43
CA ASN A 412 -5.38 -11.51 -8.69
C ASN A 412 -4.39 -10.53 -9.38
N GLY A 413 -4.01 -9.43 -8.72
CA GLY A 413 -3.11 -8.42 -9.26
C GLY A 413 -3.77 -7.35 -10.15
N GLY A 414 -5.09 -7.42 -10.38
CA GLY A 414 -5.85 -6.45 -11.16
C GLY A 414 -6.11 -5.15 -10.40
N ILE A 415 -6.04 -4.01 -11.11
CA ILE A 415 -6.20 -2.67 -10.52
C ILE A 415 -7.68 -2.33 -10.35
N VAL A 416 -8.05 -1.73 -9.21
CA VAL A 416 -9.42 -1.25 -8.92
C VAL A 416 -9.45 0.29 -9.04
N PRO A 417 -9.97 0.86 -10.14
CA PRO A 417 -9.92 2.30 -10.41
C PRO A 417 -10.76 3.20 -9.50
N SER A 418 -11.49 2.59 -8.56
CA SER A 418 -12.41 3.20 -7.62
C SER A 418 -12.18 2.69 -6.20
N ALA A 419 -10.93 2.34 -5.87
CA ALA A 419 -10.60 1.86 -4.53
C ALA A 419 -11.03 2.89 -3.48
N ARG A 420 -11.70 2.36 -2.46
CA ARG A 420 -12.26 3.16 -1.39
C ARG A 420 -11.19 3.45 -0.36
N ILE A 421 -11.22 4.66 0.17
CA ILE A 421 -10.27 5.09 1.20
C ILE A 421 -10.68 4.43 2.50
N GLU A 422 -9.74 3.78 3.17
CA GLU A 422 -9.96 3.10 4.43
C GLU A 422 -9.58 3.96 5.63
N MET A 423 -10.24 3.70 6.74
CA MET A 423 -10.03 4.28 8.06
C MET A 423 -9.16 3.31 8.85
N THR A 424 -8.09 3.82 9.44
CA THR A 424 -7.06 3.02 10.12
C THR A 424 -7.03 3.36 11.61
N ASP A 425 -6.73 2.38 12.48
CA ASP A 425 -6.64 2.65 13.92
C ASP A 425 -5.38 3.47 14.26
N GLY A 426 -4.36 3.45 13.40
CA GLY A 426 -3.14 4.25 13.49
C GLY A 426 -3.03 5.33 12.42
N ALA A 427 -2.16 6.32 12.66
CA ALA A 427 -1.86 7.40 11.72
C ALA A 427 -0.94 6.91 10.58
N GLU A 428 -1.51 6.18 9.63
CA GLU A 428 -0.76 5.47 8.57
C GLU A 428 -0.53 6.33 7.32
N ALA A 429 -1.49 7.20 6.98
CA ALA A 429 -1.41 8.09 5.84
C ALA A 429 -1.52 9.55 6.30
N SER A 430 -0.70 10.42 5.71
CA SER A 430 -0.80 11.87 5.91
C SER A 430 -1.07 12.57 4.59
N TYR A 431 -1.79 13.68 4.64
CA TYR A 431 -2.28 14.41 3.47
C TYR A 431 -1.76 15.83 3.44
N ASN A 432 -1.39 16.30 2.25
CA ASN A 432 -1.09 17.71 2.01
C ASN A 432 -2.38 18.42 1.62
N ILE A 433 -2.51 19.67 2.07
CA ILE A 433 -3.71 20.48 1.89
C ILE A 433 -3.31 21.77 1.20
N VAL A 434 -3.86 21.99 0.02
CA VAL A 434 -3.56 23.16 -0.80
C VAL A 434 -4.84 23.80 -1.30
N THR A 435 -4.83 25.11 -1.55
CA THR A 435 -5.95 25.78 -2.19
C THR A 435 -6.26 25.15 -3.56
N SER A 436 -7.54 24.96 -3.86
CA SER A 436 -7.98 24.35 -5.11
C SER A 436 -7.63 25.28 -6.27
N ARG A 437 -6.92 24.71 -7.23
CA ARG A 437 -6.50 25.41 -8.44
C ARG A 437 -7.67 25.76 -9.35
N ASN A 438 -8.60 24.82 -9.50
CA ASN A 438 -9.71 24.95 -10.44
C ASN A 438 -10.86 25.76 -9.84
N TYR A 439 -10.97 25.75 -8.51
CA TYR A 439 -12.04 26.42 -7.75
C TYR A 439 -11.44 27.26 -6.61
N PRO A 440 -10.86 28.45 -6.90
CA PRO A 440 -10.34 29.33 -5.86
C PRO A 440 -11.42 29.67 -4.82
N GLY A 441 -11.05 29.74 -3.54
CA GLY A 441 -12.02 29.77 -2.43
C GLY A 441 -12.25 28.39 -1.76
N TYR A 442 -11.73 27.31 -2.34
CA TYR A 442 -11.78 25.95 -1.80
C TYR A 442 -10.37 25.36 -1.64
N PHE A 443 -10.24 24.17 -1.07
CA PHE A 443 -8.98 23.42 -1.00
C PHE A 443 -9.13 21.97 -1.47
N CYS A 444 -8.01 21.33 -1.76
CA CYS A 444 -7.90 19.92 -2.07
C CYS A 444 -6.96 19.27 -1.05
N PHE A 445 -7.25 18.03 -0.65
CA PHE A 445 -6.34 17.25 0.18
C PHE A 445 -5.96 15.94 -0.52
N TYR A 446 -4.66 15.74 -0.66
CA TYR A 446 -4.07 14.65 -1.44
C TYR A 446 -2.89 14.04 -0.71
N SER A 447 -2.50 12.83 -1.10
CA SER A 447 -1.30 12.19 -0.57
C SER A 447 -0.51 11.50 -1.68
N PRO A 448 0.83 11.56 -1.64
CA PRO A 448 1.68 10.80 -2.55
C PRO A 448 1.52 9.29 -2.37
N ASP A 449 0.98 8.86 -1.23
CA ASP A 449 0.73 7.46 -0.87
C ASP A 449 -0.58 6.93 -1.50
N LEU A 450 -1.39 7.81 -2.12
CA LEU A 450 -2.59 7.42 -2.86
C LEU A 450 -2.30 7.11 -4.33
N TRP A 451 -3.09 6.19 -4.89
CA TRP A 451 -3.00 5.77 -6.30
C TRP A 451 -3.11 6.94 -7.27
N ARG A 452 -2.20 6.94 -8.25
CA ARG A 452 -2.02 8.01 -9.23
C ARG A 452 -2.69 7.74 -10.58
N GLY A 453 -3.59 6.77 -10.63
CA GLY A 453 -4.26 6.40 -11.88
C GLY A 453 -3.41 5.52 -12.80
N LYS A 454 -2.40 4.82 -12.28
CA LYS A 454 -1.55 3.93 -13.08
C LYS A 454 -2.26 2.64 -13.46
N GLY A 455 -2.14 2.19 -14.72
CA GLY A 455 -2.49 0.85 -15.23
C GLY A 455 -3.68 0.76 -16.19
N LYS A 456 -4.23 -0.46 -16.39
CA LYS A 456 -5.20 -0.75 -17.46
C LYS A 456 -6.65 -0.72 -16.98
N TYR A 457 -7.42 0.27 -17.41
CA TYR A 457 -8.83 0.40 -17.03
C TYR A 457 -9.56 1.41 -17.92
N TRP A 458 -10.85 1.19 -18.20
CA TRP A 458 -11.71 2.09 -19.02
C TRP A 458 -11.07 2.59 -20.33
N GLY A 459 -10.34 1.72 -21.04
CA GLY A 459 -9.66 2.07 -22.29
C GLY A 459 -8.38 2.91 -22.13
N TYR A 460 -7.96 3.20 -20.90
CA TYR A 460 -6.64 3.76 -20.58
C TYR A 460 -5.63 2.62 -20.41
N ASP A 461 -4.53 2.68 -21.16
CA ASP A 461 -3.38 1.78 -21.05
C ASP A 461 -2.11 2.64 -20.90
N GLY A 462 -1.75 2.98 -19.65
CA GLY A 462 -0.70 3.96 -19.41
C GLY A 462 -0.18 4.05 -17.97
N GLY A 463 0.77 4.97 -17.77
CA GLY A 463 1.40 5.30 -16.49
C GLY A 463 0.49 6.09 -15.55
N ASP A 464 1.06 6.86 -14.63
CA ASP A 464 0.27 7.73 -13.75
C ASP A 464 -0.61 8.68 -14.59
N ARG A 465 -1.91 8.69 -14.31
CA ARG A 465 -2.90 9.54 -14.98
C ARG A 465 -2.98 10.93 -14.34
N TRP A 466 -2.66 11.05 -13.05
CA TRP A 466 -2.67 12.29 -12.28
C TRP A 466 -1.48 12.39 -11.32
N ASP A 467 -1.10 13.61 -10.96
CA ASP A 467 0.15 13.86 -10.20
C ASP A 467 0.11 13.27 -8.79
N PHE A 468 -1.08 13.26 -8.17
CA PHE A 468 -1.33 12.72 -6.83
C PHE A 468 -2.76 12.17 -6.74
N GLY A 469 -2.96 11.05 -6.06
CA GLY A 469 -4.31 10.63 -5.68
C GLY A 469 -4.85 11.58 -4.61
N GLY A 470 -6.10 12.03 -4.79
CA GLY A 470 -6.84 12.82 -3.82
C GLY A 470 -8.07 12.06 -3.32
N VAL A 471 -8.59 12.54 -2.19
CA VAL A 471 -9.87 12.05 -1.68
C VAL A 471 -10.98 12.60 -2.54
N HIS A 472 -11.76 11.70 -3.15
CA HIS A 472 -12.82 12.05 -4.08
C HIS A 472 -14.17 11.54 -3.58
N THR A 473 -15.14 12.44 -3.46
CA THR A 473 -16.51 12.11 -3.09
C THR A 473 -17.27 11.57 -4.31
N GLY A 474 -17.78 10.33 -4.26
CA GLY A 474 -18.57 9.74 -5.36
C GLY A 474 -19.85 10.52 -5.68
N SER A 475 -20.33 10.55 -6.92
CA SER A 475 -21.51 11.34 -7.35
C SER A 475 -22.86 10.65 -7.17
N ASP A 476 -22.86 9.39 -6.76
CA ASP A 476 -24.01 8.48 -6.75
C ASP A 476 -24.13 7.67 -5.45
N HIS A 477 -23.22 7.87 -4.50
CA HIS A 477 -23.17 7.10 -3.25
C HIS A 477 -22.37 7.81 -2.14
N ASN A 478 -22.54 7.35 -0.89
CA ASN A 478 -21.82 7.85 0.28
C ASN A 478 -20.31 7.50 0.32
N GLY A 479 -19.81 6.66 -0.58
CA GLY A 479 -18.39 6.28 -0.62
C GLY A 479 -17.45 7.40 -1.09
N THR A 480 -16.24 7.42 -0.52
CA THR A 480 -15.10 8.14 -1.10
C THR A 480 -14.17 7.17 -1.82
N VAL A 481 -13.52 7.65 -2.88
CA VAL A 481 -12.56 6.88 -3.68
C VAL A 481 -11.29 7.69 -3.88
N VAL A 482 -10.23 7.02 -4.31
CA VAL A 482 -9.04 7.71 -4.82
C VAL A 482 -9.29 8.15 -6.26
N TRP A 483 -9.11 9.44 -6.54
CA TRP A 483 -9.22 9.99 -7.89
C TRP A 483 -8.24 11.14 -8.10
N ASP A 484 -8.34 11.81 -9.24
CA ASP A 484 -7.65 13.08 -9.49
C ASP A 484 -7.98 14.09 -8.38
N TRP A 485 -6.96 14.49 -7.64
CA TRP A 485 -7.06 15.45 -6.55
C TRP A 485 -7.54 16.85 -6.97
N GLN A 486 -7.49 17.18 -8.26
CA GLN A 486 -7.94 18.48 -8.80
C GLN A 486 -9.40 18.47 -9.30
N ALA A 487 -10.09 17.32 -9.21
CA ALA A 487 -11.48 17.21 -9.64
C ALA A 487 -12.44 17.98 -8.71
N ASP A 488 -13.65 18.25 -9.21
CA ASP A 488 -14.74 18.88 -8.47
C ASP A 488 -15.08 18.13 -7.17
N GLY A 489 -15.20 16.80 -7.23
CA GLY A 489 -15.46 15.92 -6.09
C GLY A 489 -14.26 15.74 -5.16
N SER A 490 -13.09 16.27 -5.53
CA SER A 490 -11.87 16.27 -4.70
C SER A 490 -11.58 17.62 -4.06
N THR A 491 -12.55 18.53 -4.13
CA THR A 491 -12.43 19.92 -3.68
C THR A 491 -13.38 20.17 -2.50
N PHE A 492 -12.95 20.91 -1.48
CA PHE A 492 -13.63 20.99 -0.18
C PHE A 492 -13.55 22.39 0.46
N LYS A 493 -14.48 22.62 1.39
CA LYS A 493 -14.50 23.72 2.36
C LYS A 493 -14.31 23.16 3.78
N ALA A 494 -13.85 24.03 4.67
CA ALA A 494 -13.61 23.68 6.06
C ALA A 494 -14.35 24.68 6.94
N ARG A 495 -15.18 24.16 7.83
CA ARG A 495 -15.65 24.90 9.01
C ARG A 495 -14.67 24.64 10.14
N THR A 496 -14.02 25.69 10.63
CA THR A 496 -13.16 25.58 11.82
C THR A 496 -14.06 25.44 13.05
N ILE A 497 -13.74 24.47 13.92
CA ILE A 497 -14.36 24.28 15.22
C ILE A 497 -13.32 24.66 16.27
N THR A 498 -13.70 25.49 17.24
CA THR A 498 -12.76 25.88 18.31
C THR A 498 -12.49 24.70 19.25
N GLU A 499 -11.32 24.68 19.88
CA GLU A 499 -11.00 23.69 20.92
C GLU A 499 -12.07 23.71 22.01
N GLN A 500 -12.53 24.90 22.44
CA GLN A 500 -13.57 25.03 23.47
C GLN A 500 -14.89 24.37 23.05
N GLU A 501 -15.37 24.59 21.82
CA GLU A 501 -16.57 23.94 21.29
C GLU A 501 -16.42 22.41 21.27
N VAL A 502 -15.26 21.89 20.88
CA VAL A 502 -14.98 20.44 20.91
C VAL A 502 -14.99 19.90 22.34
N GLN A 503 -14.37 20.60 23.29
CA GLN A 503 -14.35 20.17 24.69
C GLN A 503 -15.75 20.17 25.30
N ASP A 504 -16.55 21.22 25.04
CA ASP A 504 -17.94 21.30 25.50
C ASP A 504 -18.81 20.21 24.84
N LEU A 505 -18.59 19.94 23.55
CA LEU A 505 -19.27 18.87 22.83
C LEU A 505 -18.93 17.50 23.41
N LEU A 506 -17.65 17.17 23.57
CA LEU A 506 -17.20 15.90 24.17
C LEU A 506 -17.74 15.72 25.59
N LYS A 507 -17.78 16.79 26.39
CA LYS A 507 -18.34 16.77 27.74
C LYS A 507 -19.85 16.51 27.74
N SER A 508 -20.60 17.13 26.82
CA SER A 508 -22.04 16.89 26.67
C SER A 508 -22.34 15.49 26.11
N ALA A 509 -21.48 15.00 25.21
CA ALA A 509 -21.58 13.72 24.53
C ALA A 509 -21.19 12.51 25.39
N GLU A 510 -20.37 12.69 26.44
CA GLU A 510 -19.84 11.60 27.25
C GLU A 510 -20.94 10.65 27.75
N GLN A 511 -22.06 11.22 28.19
CA GLN A 511 -23.18 10.42 28.70
C GLN A 511 -23.84 9.58 27.60
N ASP A 512 -24.09 10.18 26.43
CA ASP A 512 -24.71 9.49 25.29
C ASP A 512 -23.80 8.39 24.73
N ILE A 513 -22.48 8.66 24.65
CA ILE A 513 -21.47 7.67 24.25
C ILE A 513 -21.45 6.50 25.23
N ASN A 514 -21.50 6.77 26.54
CA ASN A 514 -21.54 5.70 27.55
C ASN A 514 -22.83 4.87 27.41
N ASN A 515 -23.97 5.51 27.16
CA ASN A 515 -25.25 4.82 26.95
C ASN A 515 -25.20 3.89 25.71
N GLU A 516 -24.63 4.34 24.59
CA GLU A 516 -24.51 3.50 23.39
C GLU A 516 -23.56 2.30 23.62
N LYS A 517 -22.40 2.54 24.25
CA LYS A 517 -21.46 1.46 24.63
C LYS A 517 -22.11 0.45 25.57
N ALA A 518 -22.86 0.94 26.55
CA ALA A 518 -23.62 0.10 27.47
C ALA A 518 -24.62 -0.78 26.73
N GLN A 519 -25.39 -0.22 25.79
CA GLN A 519 -26.35 -0.98 25.00
C GLN A 519 -25.69 -2.12 24.21
N LYS A 520 -24.59 -1.84 23.50
CA LYS A 520 -23.84 -2.85 22.73
C LYS A 520 -23.28 -3.94 23.63
N LEU A 521 -22.65 -3.57 24.74
CA LEU A 521 -22.04 -4.52 25.68
C LEU A 521 -23.08 -5.39 26.40
N ILE A 522 -24.22 -4.82 26.79
CA ILE A 522 -25.36 -5.58 27.36
C ILE A 522 -25.83 -6.63 26.36
N ALA A 523 -26.01 -6.25 25.09
CA ALA A 523 -26.47 -7.17 24.06
C ALA A 523 -25.47 -8.31 23.82
N GLU A 524 -24.17 -8.00 23.76
CA GLU A 524 -23.09 -8.98 23.60
C GLU A 524 -23.05 -9.98 24.77
N ALA A 525 -22.97 -9.47 26.00
CA ALA A 525 -22.90 -10.27 27.21
C ALA A 525 -24.15 -11.13 27.42
N GLN A 526 -25.34 -10.56 27.16
CA GLN A 526 -26.60 -11.28 27.28
C GLN A 526 -26.70 -12.40 26.24
N ALA A 527 -26.32 -12.15 24.98
CA ALA A 527 -26.35 -13.17 23.94
C ALA A 527 -25.40 -14.34 24.25
N ALA A 528 -24.20 -14.06 24.77
CA ALA A 528 -23.26 -15.08 25.21
C ALA A 528 -23.80 -15.90 26.40
N TYR A 529 -24.44 -15.24 27.37
CA TYR A 529 -25.08 -15.89 28.51
C TYR A 529 -26.24 -16.79 28.06
N ASP A 530 -27.13 -16.27 27.22
CA ASP A 530 -28.32 -16.98 26.73
C ASP A 530 -27.95 -18.21 25.89
N LYS A 531 -26.87 -18.13 25.11
CA LYS A 531 -26.33 -19.26 24.33
C LYS A 531 -25.88 -20.44 25.21
N GLY A 532 -25.63 -20.20 26.51
CA GLY A 532 -25.27 -21.24 27.46
C GLY A 532 -26.42 -22.18 27.84
N PHE A 533 -27.67 -21.79 27.58
CA PHE A 533 -28.85 -22.59 27.95
C PHE A 533 -29.30 -23.48 26.80
N ALA A 534 -29.63 -24.73 27.14
CA ALA A 534 -30.32 -25.67 26.29
C ALA A 534 -31.68 -26.02 26.89
N TYR A 535 -32.65 -26.29 26.02
CA TYR A 535 -34.01 -26.63 26.40
C TYR A 535 -34.48 -27.83 25.57
N MET A 536 -35.42 -28.60 26.11
CA MET A 536 -35.91 -29.82 25.48
C MET A 536 -37.43 -29.93 25.59
N GLY A 537 -38.02 -30.68 24.65
CA GLY A 537 -39.37 -31.19 24.78
C GLY A 537 -39.37 -32.43 25.68
N VAL A 538 -40.40 -32.57 26.48
CA VAL A 538 -40.58 -33.72 27.38
C VAL A 538 -41.95 -34.38 27.21
N ASP A 539 -42.02 -35.66 27.53
CA ASP A 539 -43.27 -36.40 27.62
C ASP A 539 -44.05 -36.04 28.91
N ALA A 540 -45.20 -36.67 29.11
CA ALA A 540 -46.04 -36.45 30.30
C ALA A 540 -45.32 -36.80 31.62
N SER A 541 -44.32 -37.69 31.60
CA SER A 541 -43.50 -38.06 32.75
C SER A 541 -42.30 -37.14 32.98
N GLY A 542 -42.08 -36.15 32.11
CA GLY A 542 -40.95 -35.23 32.16
C GLY A 542 -39.67 -35.78 31.53
N LYS A 543 -39.74 -36.90 30.80
CA LYS A 543 -38.59 -37.49 30.12
C LYS A 543 -38.38 -36.81 28.75
N ARG A 544 -37.12 -36.57 28.39
CA ARG A 544 -36.72 -35.97 27.11
C ARG A 544 -37.31 -36.72 25.90
N LEU A 545 -37.83 -35.95 24.95
CA LEU A 545 -38.17 -36.37 23.60
C LEU A 545 -37.04 -35.94 22.65
N GLU A 546 -36.24 -36.88 22.15
CA GLU A 546 -35.04 -36.57 21.35
C GLU A 546 -35.38 -35.80 20.06
N GLU A 547 -36.52 -36.12 19.46
CA GLU A 547 -37.07 -35.49 18.25
C GLU A 547 -37.39 -33.99 18.42
N SER A 548 -37.56 -33.53 19.66
CA SER A 548 -37.93 -32.14 19.94
C SER A 548 -36.79 -31.16 19.68
N THR A 549 -35.54 -31.65 19.68
CA THR A 549 -34.30 -30.86 19.53
C THR A 549 -33.40 -31.42 18.44
N ASN A 550 -33.97 -31.98 17.38
CA ASN A 550 -33.24 -32.43 16.19
C ASN A 550 -34.09 -32.16 14.92
N GLY A 551 -33.64 -32.61 13.75
CA GLY A 551 -34.38 -32.40 12.49
C GLY A 551 -35.40 -33.47 12.12
N ALA A 552 -35.77 -34.39 13.02
CA ALA A 552 -36.77 -35.43 12.73
C ALA A 552 -38.17 -34.84 12.57
N LEU A 553 -38.94 -35.31 11.58
CA LEU A 553 -40.29 -34.78 11.28
C LEU A 553 -41.40 -35.57 11.99
N THR A 554 -41.12 -36.21 13.12
CA THR A 554 -42.06 -37.09 13.83
C THR A 554 -43.20 -36.30 14.50
N ASN A 555 -44.44 -36.76 14.31
CA ASN A 555 -45.64 -36.15 14.91
C ASN A 555 -45.93 -36.64 16.35
N ASN A 556 -45.04 -36.30 17.30
CA ASN A 556 -45.17 -36.65 18.73
C ASN A 556 -45.41 -35.42 19.64
N GLY A 557 -45.88 -34.31 19.07
CA GLY A 557 -46.16 -33.08 19.81
C GLY A 557 -47.51 -33.09 20.52
N LEU A 558 -47.78 -32.04 21.31
CA LEU A 558 -49.05 -31.77 21.98
C LEU A 558 -50.20 -31.46 21.00
N ILE A 559 -49.90 -31.22 19.72
CA ILE A 559 -50.88 -30.94 18.67
C ILE A 559 -50.73 -31.97 17.57
N THR A 560 -51.74 -32.83 17.44
CA THR A 560 -51.81 -33.88 16.41
C THR A 560 -52.98 -33.70 15.45
N ASN A 561 -54.01 -32.94 15.83
CA ASN A 561 -55.14 -32.57 14.97
C ASN A 561 -54.90 -31.20 14.31
N GLY A 562 -54.94 -31.15 12.98
CA GLY A 562 -54.79 -29.92 12.19
C GLY A 562 -55.85 -28.85 12.45
N GLU A 563 -57.05 -29.23 12.89
CA GLU A 563 -58.13 -28.28 13.26
C GLU A 563 -57.76 -27.40 14.47
N ASN A 564 -56.74 -27.81 15.24
CA ASN A 564 -56.21 -27.02 16.34
C ASN A 564 -55.23 -25.93 15.88
N LEU A 565 -54.93 -25.81 14.58
CA LEU A 565 -54.12 -24.75 13.99
C LEU A 565 -54.98 -23.84 13.11
N SER A 566 -54.82 -22.53 13.26
CA SER A 566 -55.46 -21.57 12.37
C SER A 566 -54.62 -20.31 12.15
N SER A 567 -54.85 -19.62 11.04
CA SER A 567 -54.31 -18.27 10.81
C SER A 567 -55.27 -17.51 9.89
N PRO A 568 -55.83 -16.36 10.32
CA PRO A 568 -56.71 -15.57 9.47
C PRO A 568 -55.97 -14.87 8.34
N MET A 569 -54.63 -14.92 8.33
CA MET A 569 -53.78 -14.37 7.28
C MET A 569 -53.23 -15.46 6.35
N ALA A 570 -53.81 -16.66 6.31
CA ALA A 570 -53.41 -17.69 5.34
C ALA A 570 -53.48 -17.12 3.90
N ASP A 571 -52.48 -17.40 3.08
CA ASP A 571 -52.45 -16.97 1.68
C ASP A 571 -53.56 -17.69 0.89
N LYS A 572 -54.19 -16.98 -0.05
CA LYS A 572 -55.33 -17.47 -0.85
C LYS A 572 -54.92 -17.90 -2.26
N GLU A 573 -53.72 -17.54 -2.70
CA GLU A 573 -53.23 -17.76 -4.07
C GLU A 573 -51.93 -18.58 -4.07
N GLU A 574 -50.99 -18.25 -3.19
CA GLU A 574 -49.76 -19.00 -3.05
C GLU A 574 -49.94 -20.16 -2.08
N GLY A 575 -50.03 -21.34 -2.68
CA GLY A 575 -50.39 -22.54 -1.97
C GLY A 575 -51.92 -22.63 -1.82
N VAL A 576 -52.57 -23.22 -2.82
CA VAL A 576 -54.03 -23.38 -2.88
C VAL A 576 -54.44 -24.85 -2.76
N GLY A 577 -55.53 -25.11 -2.03
CA GLY A 577 -56.06 -26.45 -1.71
C GLY A 577 -55.93 -26.84 -0.23
N GLU A 578 -56.51 -27.96 0.20
CA GLU A 578 -56.38 -28.47 1.59
C GLU A 578 -54.90 -28.53 2.07
N GLN A 579 -53.98 -28.67 1.11
CA GLN A 579 -52.52 -28.74 1.23
C GLN A 579 -51.81 -27.44 1.69
N HIS A 580 -52.56 -26.37 1.94
CA HIS A 580 -52.01 -25.09 2.42
C HIS A 580 -52.82 -24.49 3.57
N SER A 581 -53.75 -25.28 4.10
CA SER A 581 -54.28 -25.04 5.44
C SER A 581 -53.16 -25.13 6.47
N PRO A 582 -53.25 -24.46 7.63
CA PRO A 582 -52.28 -24.62 8.71
C PRO A 582 -52.05 -26.08 9.13
N ALA A 583 -52.96 -27.01 8.82
CA ALA A 583 -52.83 -28.43 9.11
C ALA A 583 -51.62 -29.10 8.44
N VAL A 584 -51.14 -28.60 7.30
CA VAL A 584 -49.95 -29.18 6.64
C VAL A 584 -48.68 -29.01 7.44
N LEU A 585 -48.64 -28.05 8.36
CA LEU A 585 -47.53 -27.95 9.31
C LEU A 585 -47.41 -29.17 10.24
N LEU A 586 -48.39 -30.10 10.22
CA LEU A 586 -48.39 -31.29 11.06
C LEU A 586 -48.20 -32.61 10.29
N ASP A 587 -48.09 -32.59 8.96
CA ASP A 587 -48.15 -33.79 8.11
C ASP A 587 -46.85 -34.62 8.05
N SER A 588 -45.77 -34.13 8.66
CA SER A 588 -44.44 -34.77 8.67
C SER A 588 -43.73 -34.75 7.30
N ASN A 589 -44.09 -33.82 6.42
CA ASN A 589 -43.54 -33.68 5.08
C ASN A 589 -42.85 -32.31 4.90
N ALA A 590 -41.54 -32.31 4.59
CA ALA A 590 -40.81 -31.06 4.38
C ALA A 590 -41.10 -30.39 3.01
N GLU A 591 -41.77 -31.08 2.09
CA GLU A 591 -42.14 -30.54 0.77
C GLU A 591 -43.46 -29.76 0.77
N THR A 592 -44.34 -30.01 1.74
CA THR A 592 -45.55 -29.20 1.96
C THR A 592 -45.21 -27.96 2.76
N TYR A 593 -46.04 -26.92 2.66
CA TYR A 593 -45.81 -25.67 3.39
C TYR A 593 -47.08 -24.85 3.60
N PHE A 594 -47.08 -24.13 4.72
CA PHE A 594 -48.03 -23.08 5.02
C PHE A 594 -47.39 -21.71 4.74
N HIS A 595 -48.15 -20.78 4.17
CA HIS A 595 -47.74 -19.41 3.89
C HIS A 595 -48.83 -18.42 4.30
N THR A 596 -48.44 -17.29 4.90
CA THR A 596 -49.37 -16.18 5.16
C THR A 596 -49.32 -15.13 4.06
N SER A 597 -50.42 -14.43 3.79
CA SER A 597 -50.56 -13.55 2.64
C SER A 597 -49.48 -12.48 2.50
N TRP A 598 -48.83 -12.43 1.35
CA TRP A 598 -47.94 -11.33 0.96
C TRP A 598 -48.59 -10.34 -0.02
N HIS A 599 -49.87 -10.55 -0.34
CA HIS A 599 -50.66 -9.76 -1.29
C HIS A 599 -51.21 -8.46 -0.66
N GLY A 600 -51.34 -7.41 -1.48
CA GLY A 600 -51.97 -6.14 -1.08
C GLY A 600 -53.50 -6.17 -1.16
N GLY A 601 -54.15 -5.00 -1.01
CA GLY A 601 -55.61 -4.87 -1.18
C GLY A 601 -56.43 -5.41 0.00
N ASP A 602 -57.61 -5.96 -0.28
CA ASP A 602 -58.58 -6.43 0.74
C ASP A 602 -58.02 -7.56 1.62
N ASP A 603 -57.11 -8.36 1.06
CA ASP A 603 -56.42 -9.46 1.73
C ASP A 603 -55.21 -9.01 2.57
N ALA A 604 -54.88 -7.72 2.54
CA ALA A 604 -53.76 -7.19 3.30
C ALA A 604 -53.97 -7.29 4.81
N TRP A 605 -52.89 -7.62 5.52
CA TRP A 605 -52.77 -7.47 6.96
C TRP A 605 -51.45 -6.77 7.26
N LYS A 606 -51.50 -5.44 7.44
CA LYS A 606 -50.30 -4.60 7.62
C LYS A 606 -49.70 -4.70 9.04
N GLY A 607 -50.38 -5.38 9.95
CA GLY A 607 -49.84 -5.76 11.26
C GLY A 607 -48.92 -6.99 11.18
N ASN A 608 -48.34 -7.40 12.30
CA ASN A 608 -47.59 -8.66 12.34
C ASN A 608 -48.55 -9.85 12.21
N HIS A 609 -48.14 -10.85 11.44
CA HIS A 609 -48.91 -12.08 11.28
C HIS A 609 -48.69 -13.04 12.45
N PHE A 610 -49.62 -13.97 12.66
CA PHE A 610 -49.54 -14.97 13.71
C PHE A 610 -50.07 -16.35 13.26
N LEU A 611 -49.54 -17.40 13.88
CA LEU A 611 -50.13 -18.73 13.88
C LEU A 611 -50.87 -18.94 15.21
N GLN A 612 -52.15 -19.28 15.14
CA GLN A 612 -52.95 -19.64 16.30
C GLN A 612 -52.91 -21.15 16.50
N PHE A 613 -52.74 -21.57 17.75
CA PHE A 613 -52.76 -22.99 18.09
C PHE A 613 -53.47 -23.26 19.42
N LYS A 614 -54.17 -24.39 19.48
CA LYS A 614 -54.92 -24.87 20.64
C LYS A 614 -54.30 -26.16 21.18
N LEU A 615 -54.14 -26.22 22.50
CA LEU A 615 -53.72 -27.43 23.21
C LEU A 615 -54.93 -28.14 23.81
N ASP A 616 -54.81 -29.45 24.07
CA ASP A 616 -55.86 -30.21 24.75
C ASP A 616 -55.97 -29.81 26.24
N ASN A 617 -54.81 -29.64 26.88
CA ASN A 617 -54.67 -29.21 28.28
C ASN A 617 -53.95 -27.85 28.36
N PRO A 618 -54.25 -27.00 29.36
CA PRO A 618 -53.50 -25.78 29.60
C PRO A 618 -52.03 -26.07 29.96
N GLU A 619 -51.09 -25.36 29.35
CA GLU A 619 -49.64 -25.50 29.61
C GLU A 619 -49.00 -24.15 29.98
N SER A 620 -47.90 -24.18 30.72
CA SER A 620 -47.15 -22.99 31.16
C SER A 620 -45.67 -23.01 30.77
N GLU A 621 -45.19 -24.07 30.12
CA GLU A 621 -43.81 -24.21 29.68
C GLU A 621 -43.79 -25.03 28.40
N LEU A 622 -43.33 -24.45 27.30
CA LEU A 622 -43.45 -25.04 25.97
C LEU A 622 -42.13 -24.92 25.20
N LEU A 623 -41.86 -25.92 24.37
CA LEU A 623 -40.85 -25.88 23.33
C LEU A 623 -41.55 -25.96 21.98
N LEU A 624 -41.41 -24.91 21.18
CA LEU A 624 -41.88 -24.87 19.80
C LEU A 624 -40.76 -25.34 18.88
N LYS A 625 -41.10 -26.10 17.85
CA LYS A 625 -40.21 -26.50 16.76
C LYS A 625 -40.77 -26.00 15.44
N TRP A 626 -39.91 -25.42 14.60
CA TRP A 626 -40.27 -24.91 13.28
C TRP A 626 -39.31 -25.47 12.22
N VAL A 627 -39.85 -25.89 11.08
CA VAL A 627 -39.07 -26.29 9.90
C VAL A 627 -39.33 -25.28 8.79
N LYS A 628 -38.24 -24.77 8.21
CA LYS A 628 -38.32 -23.80 7.10
C LYS A 628 -38.96 -24.43 5.87
N ARG A 629 -39.56 -23.59 5.02
CA ARG A 629 -40.05 -24.01 3.70
C ARG A 629 -38.89 -24.48 2.82
N ASN A 630 -39.06 -25.58 2.08
CA ASN A 630 -38.12 -26.00 1.04
C ASN A 630 -38.20 -25.07 -0.18
N HIS A 631 -37.53 -23.92 -0.10
CA HIS A 631 -37.53 -22.89 -1.14
C HIS A 631 -36.17 -22.20 -1.26
N GLY A 632 -35.88 -21.60 -2.44
CA GLY A 632 -34.62 -20.90 -2.70
C GLY A 632 -34.34 -19.75 -1.73
N ASN A 633 -35.40 -19.09 -1.23
CA ASN A 633 -35.33 -18.09 -0.17
C ASN A 633 -35.91 -18.59 1.16
N ALA A 634 -35.51 -19.76 1.67
CA ALA A 634 -36.07 -20.33 2.91
C ALA A 634 -36.07 -19.37 4.14
N ASN A 635 -35.17 -18.39 4.18
CA ASN A 635 -35.08 -17.43 5.29
C ASN A 635 -36.14 -16.31 5.22
N GLY A 636 -36.65 -15.96 4.03
CA GLY A 636 -37.56 -14.82 3.84
C GLY A 636 -38.76 -14.84 4.78
N GLY A 637 -39.37 -16.00 4.98
CA GLY A 637 -40.55 -16.18 5.85
C GLY A 637 -40.32 -17.03 7.09
N ALA A 638 -39.11 -17.50 7.38
CA ALA A 638 -38.85 -18.29 8.58
C ALA A 638 -38.93 -17.41 9.84
N PRO A 639 -39.76 -17.74 10.86
CA PRO A 639 -39.83 -16.96 12.08
C PRO A 639 -38.46 -16.86 12.78
N GLU A 640 -38.06 -15.67 13.19
CA GLU A 640 -36.87 -15.42 14.01
C GLU A 640 -37.28 -14.97 15.40
N LYS A 641 -38.05 -13.88 15.50
CA LYS A 641 -38.52 -13.32 16.78
C LYS A 641 -40.03 -13.40 16.88
N ILE A 642 -40.52 -14.02 17.94
CA ILE A 642 -41.93 -14.23 18.18
C ILE A 642 -42.40 -13.59 19.48
N THR A 643 -43.63 -13.10 19.49
CA THR A 643 -44.35 -12.76 20.72
C THR A 643 -45.43 -13.80 20.95
N ILE A 644 -45.42 -14.43 22.12
CA ILE A 644 -46.42 -15.42 22.51
C ILE A 644 -47.53 -14.71 23.26
N TRP A 645 -48.76 -14.93 22.80
CA TRP A 645 -49.98 -14.49 23.43
C TRP A 645 -50.79 -15.70 23.88
N GLY A 646 -51.49 -15.58 25.02
CA GLY A 646 -52.33 -16.65 25.54
C GLY A 646 -53.75 -16.19 25.83
N ALA A 647 -54.72 -17.07 25.61
CA ALA A 647 -56.09 -16.92 26.10
C ALA A 647 -56.52 -18.14 26.93
N LYS A 648 -57.37 -17.91 27.94
CA LYS A 648 -57.89 -18.97 28.82
C LYS A 648 -59.21 -19.57 28.32
N THR A 649 -59.90 -18.84 27.45
CA THR A 649 -61.21 -19.21 26.88
C THR A 649 -61.16 -19.11 25.35
N ASP A 650 -61.94 -19.94 24.66
CA ASP A 650 -62.06 -19.93 23.19
C ASP A 650 -62.77 -18.70 22.62
N ALA A 651 -63.52 -17.93 23.43
CA ALA A 651 -64.14 -16.67 23.03
C ALA A 651 -63.14 -15.64 22.44
N ALA A 652 -61.85 -15.77 22.76
CA ALA A 652 -60.77 -14.92 22.25
C ALA A 652 -60.35 -15.24 20.80
N LEU A 653 -60.63 -16.46 20.32
CA LEU A 653 -60.13 -16.97 19.03
C LEU A 653 -60.71 -16.20 17.83
N GLU A 654 -61.93 -15.68 17.96
CA GLU A 654 -62.63 -14.87 16.95
C GLU A 654 -62.07 -13.44 16.79
N ALA A 655 -61.10 -13.03 17.63
CA ALA A 655 -60.56 -11.67 17.59
C ALA A 655 -59.64 -11.45 16.37
N GLY A 656 -59.99 -10.51 15.49
CA GLY A 656 -59.24 -10.16 14.28
C GLY A 656 -58.89 -8.66 14.16
N LYS A 657 -58.55 -8.21 12.94
CA LYS A 657 -58.43 -6.78 12.60
C LYS A 657 -59.82 -6.12 12.69
N ALA A 658 -59.88 -4.85 13.08
CA ALA A 658 -61.13 -4.10 13.18
C ALA A 658 -60.95 -2.69 12.62
N GLU A 659 -62.05 -1.98 12.36
CA GLU A 659 -61.99 -0.55 12.04
C GLU A 659 -61.38 0.22 13.21
N LYS A 660 -60.47 1.14 12.90
CA LYS A 660 -59.86 2.02 13.88
C LYS A 660 -60.90 3.04 14.33
N VAL A 661 -61.13 3.13 15.63
CA VAL A 661 -62.00 4.14 16.22
C VAL A 661 -61.20 5.22 16.96
N ASP A 662 -61.75 6.43 17.01
CA ASP A 662 -61.23 7.52 17.85
C ASP A 662 -61.63 7.35 19.33
N GLN A 663 -61.31 8.35 20.17
CA GLN A 663 -61.60 8.31 21.61
C GLN A 663 -63.11 8.35 21.92
N ASP A 664 -63.94 8.80 20.98
CA ASP A 664 -65.40 8.88 21.10
C ASP A 664 -66.11 7.66 20.48
N GLY A 665 -65.35 6.74 19.86
CA GLY A 665 -65.85 5.50 19.28
C GLY A 665 -66.27 5.61 17.81
N ASN A 666 -65.93 6.70 17.11
CA ASN A 666 -66.23 6.87 15.68
C ASN A 666 -65.12 6.28 14.81
N VAL A 667 -65.49 5.75 13.65
CA VAL A 667 -64.53 5.18 12.67
C VAL A 667 -63.64 6.29 12.10
N VAL A 668 -62.32 6.07 12.16
CA VAL A 668 -61.31 6.96 11.60
C VAL A 668 -61.18 6.69 10.11
N THR A 669 -61.21 7.73 9.28
CA THR A 669 -60.96 7.63 7.83
C THR A 669 -59.62 8.25 7.43
N ASP A 670 -59.00 7.76 6.35
CA ASP A 670 -57.80 8.35 5.76
C ASP A 670 -58.12 9.60 4.91
N GLU A 671 -57.08 10.23 4.34
CA GLU A 671 -57.18 11.44 3.50
C GLU A 671 -58.01 11.24 2.21
N ASN A 672 -58.28 9.99 1.84
CA ASN A 672 -59.08 9.60 0.68
C ASN A 672 -60.50 9.14 1.05
N GLY A 673 -60.86 9.19 2.34
CA GLY A 673 -62.17 8.79 2.84
C GLY A 673 -62.35 7.28 3.09
N ASN A 674 -61.27 6.49 3.08
CA ASN A 674 -61.36 5.05 3.38
C ASN A 674 -61.28 4.82 4.90
N ASN A 675 -62.02 3.84 5.42
CA ASN A 675 -61.94 3.45 6.82
C ASN A 675 -60.52 2.93 7.14
N VAL A 676 -59.88 3.54 8.15
CA VAL A 676 -58.58 3.09 8.64
C VAL A 676 -58.78 1.82 9.45
N VAL A 677 -57.97 0.80 9.17
CA VAL A 677 -58.03 -0.49 9.87
C VAL A 677 -56.98 -0.54 10.98
N ASP A 678 -57.38 -0.94 12.19
CA ASP A 678 -56.48 -1.36 13.27
C ASP A 678 -56.18 -2.86 13.15
N PHE A 679 -55.07 -3.19 12.50
CA PHE A 679 -54.60 -4.57 12.34
C PHE A 679 -54.21 -5.25 13.67
N ASP A 680 -54.04 -4.46 14.74
CA ASP A 680 -53.69 -4.92 16.07
C ASP A 680 -54.89 -4.90 17.04
N ALA A 681 -56.11 -4.69 16.55
CA ALA A 681 -57.32 -4.66 17.38
C ALA A 681 -57.52 -5.95 18.21
N TRP A 682 -57.11 -7.09 17.66
CA TRP A 682 -57.15 -8.39 18.36
C TRP A 682 -56.28 -8.45 19.63
N LYS A 683 -55.28 -7.57 19.76
CA LYS A 683 -54.44 -7.48 20.97
C LYS A 683 -55.12 -6.74 22.11
N LYS A 684 -56.07 -5.85 21.78
CA LYS A 684 -56.74 -4.95 22.74
C LYS A 684 -58.08 -5.50 23.23
N ASN A 685 -58.74 -6.30 22.40
CA ASN A 685 -60.10 -6.78 22.64
C ASN A 685 -60.13 -8.31 22.77
N LYS A 686 -60.85 -8.80 23.80
CA LYS A 686 -61.27 -10.20 24.00
C LYS A 686 -60.28 -11.20 24.61
N GLY A 687 -59.50 -10.80 25.62
CA GLY A 687 -58.92 -11.77 26.57
C GLY A 687 -57.62 -12.49 26.12
N TRP A 688 -56.84 -11.85 25.25
CA TRP A 688 -55.45 -12.23 24.96
C TRP A 688 -54.48 -11.53 25.91
N ASP A 689 -53.70 -12.32 26.64
CA ASP A 689 -52.59 -11.85 27.47
C ASP A 689 -51.28 -11.90 26.68
N SER A 690 -50.52 -10.80 26.65
CA SER A 690 -49.13 -10.84 26.19
C SER A 690 -48.30 -11.58 27.23
N LEU A 691 -47.63 -12.66 26.82
CA LEU A 691 -46.96 -13.56 27.76
C LEU A 691 -45.45 -13.37 27.77
N VAL A 692 -44.80 -13.61 26.62
CA VAL A 692 -43.34 -13.67 26.54
C VAL A 692 -42.87 -13.47 25.10
N VAL A 693 -41.69 -12.88 24.94
CA VAL A 693 -40.98 -12.80 23.66
C VAL A 693 -39.94 -13.91 23.64
N SER A 694 -39.88 -14.66 22.54
CA SER A 694 -38.88 -15.71 22.35
C SER A 694 -38.31 -15.67 20.93
N THR A 695 -37.23 -16.43 20.70
CA THR A 695 -36.47 -16.41 19.45
C THR A 695 -36.26 -17.84 18.95
N PHE A 696 -36.49 -18.07 17.67
CA PHE A 696 -36.12 -19.32 17.01
C PHE A 696 -34.65 -19.31 16.62
N THR A 697 -33.96 -20.41 16.91
CA THR A 697 -32.64 -20.71 16.35
C THR A 697 -32.74 -21.95 15.48
N TYR A 698 -32.09 -21.97 14.31
CA TYR A 698 -32.17 -23.07 13.34
C TYR A 698 -30.83 -23.81 13.21
N PRO A 699 -30.39 -24.60 14.20
CA PRO A 699 -29.12 -25.33 14.13
C PRO A 699 -29.25 -26.72 13.48
N TYR A 700 -30.47 -27.22 13.28
CA TYR A 700 -30.68 -28.64 13.00
C TYR A 700 -30.75 -28.94 11.50
N THR A 701 -30.16 -30.07 11.13
CA THR A 701 -30.28 -30.66 9.81
C THR A 701 -31.54 -31.51 9.72
N VAL A 702 -32.35 -31.25 8.70
CA VAL A 702 -33.50 -32.09 8.35
C VAL A 702 -33.14 -33.01 7.20
N THR A 703 -33.58 -34.26 7.28
CA THR A 703 -33.46 -35.26 6.22
C THR A 703 -34.83 -35.86 5.94
N TRP A 704 -35.22 -35.90 4.67
CA TRP A 704 -36.47 -36.50 4.19
C TRP A 704 -36.23 -37.10 2.80
N GLN A 705 -37.22 -37.85 2.29
CA GLN A 705 -37.22 -38.31 0.91
C GLN A 705 -38.08 -37.37 0.06
N ASP A 706 -37.55 -36.87 -1.05
CA ASP A 706 -38.33 -36.08 -2.00
C ASP A 706 -39.45 -36.91 -2.65
N ASN A 707 -40.28 -36.25 -3.46
CA ASN A 707 -41.39 -36.90 -4.16
C ASN A 707 -40.95 -38.01 -5.14
N ASN A 708 -39.66 -38.17 -5.41
CA ASN A 708 -39.08 -39.22 -6.24
C ASN A 708 -38.37 -40.32 -5.41
N GLY A 709 -38.41 -40.24 -4.08
CA GLY A 709 -37.78 -41.19 -3.16
C GLY A 709 -36.28 -40.95 -2.93
N ALA A 710 -35.74 -39.81 -3.37
CA ALA A 710 -34.33 -39.47 -3.16
C ALA A 710 -34.12 -38.76 -1.81
N ASP A 711 -33.05 -39.11 -1.10
CA ASP A 711 -32.72 -38.47 0.18
C ASP A 711 -32.30 -37.00 -0.01
N VAL A 712 -33.06 -36.08 0.58
CA VAL A 712 -32.74 -34.65 0.65
C VAL A 712 -32.25 -34.32 2.05
N LYS A 713 -31.15 -33.55 2.13
CA LYS A 713 -30.55 -33.09 3.38
C LYS A 713 -30.36 -31.59 3.38
N LYS A 714 -30.99 -30.88 4.32
CA LYS A 714 -30.83 -29.42 4.49
C LYS A 714 -30.31 -29.09 5.88
N THR A 715 -29.16 -28.42 5.95
CA THR A 715 -28.58 -27.90 7.20
C THR A 715 -29.24 -26.56 7.58
N ASN A 716 -29.23 -26.23 8.88
CA ASN A 716 -29.82 -25.01 9.42
C ASN A 716 -31.30 -24.79 9.03
N PHE A 717 -32.06 -25.88 9.01
CA PHE A 717 -33.37 -25.96 8.36
C PHE A 717 -34.51 -26.18 9.35
N ALA A 718 -34.25 -26.88 10.46
CA ALA A 718 -35.15 -26.96 11.61
C ALA A 718 -34.59 -26.17 12.80
N GLY A 719 -35.49 -25.62 13.59
CA GLY A 719 -35.16 -24.80 14.73
C GLY A 719 -36.17 -24.89 15.85
N THR A 720 -35.78 -24.41 17.03
CA THR A 720 -36.64 -24.42 18.22
C THR A 720 -36.69 -23.06 18.89
N SER A 721 -37.78 -22.84 19.62
CA SER A 721 -38.03 -21.67 20.47
C SER A 721 -38.66 -22.15 21.78
N TYR A 722 -37.97 -21.91 22.90
CA TYR A 722 -38.44 -22.27 24.24
C TYR A 722 -39.05 -21.05 24.93
N PHE A 723 -40.07 -21.27 25.74
CA PHE A 723 -40.50 -20.28 26.72
C PHE A 723 -41.16 -20.91 27.94
N LYS A 724 -41.03 -20.20 29.06
CA LYS A 724 -41.72 -20.48 30.32
C LYS A 724 -42.53 -19.26 30.73
N LEU A 725 -43.78 -19.48 31.06
CA LEU A 725 -44.67 -18.41 31.48
C LEU A 725 -44.30 -17.92 32.88
N PRO A 726 -44.42 -16.61 33.17
CA PRO A 726 -44.31 -16.09 34.53
C PRO A 726 -45.28 -16.82 35.47
N ALA A 727 -44.83 -17.14 36.69
CA ALA A 727 -45.60 -17.96 37.63
C ALA A 727 -46.96 -17.35 37.99
N ASP A 728 -47.07 -16.02 37.96
CA ASP A 728 -48.29 -15.25 38.23
C ASP A 728 -49.33 -15.30 37.08
N LYS A 729 -48.92 -15.69 35.86
CA LYS A 729 -49.82 -15.78 34.70
C LYS A 729 -50.59 -17.09 34.63
N GLY A 730 -50.07 -18.16 35.23
CA GLY A 730 -50.64 -19.51 35.19
C GLY A 730 -50.52 -20.18 33.80
N ALA A 731 -51.26 -21.27 33.58
CA ALA A 731 -51.25 -22.03 32.34
C ALA A 731 -52.34 -21.56 31.35
N TYR A 732 -52.06 -21.68 30.05
CA TYR A 732 -52.96 -21.26 28.95
C TYR A 732 -53.23 -22.42 28.01
N LYS A 733 -54.43 -22.45 27.43
CA LYS A 733 -54.88 -23.49 26.49
C LYS A 733 -54.79 -23.03 25.04
N TYR A 734 -54.98 -21.74 24.80
CA TYR A 734 -55.03 -21.15 23.47
C TYR A 734 -53.87 -20.17 23.31
N PHE A 735 -53.14 -20.25 22.21
CA PHE A 735 -51.96 -19.44 21.95
C PHE A 735 -51.99 -18.79 20.57
N ARG A 736 -51.38 -17.61 20.47
CA ARG A 736 -50.96 -17.02 19.19
C ARG A 736 -49.45 -16.81 19.21
N MET A 737 -48.78 -17.38 18.21
CA MET A 737 -47.38 -17.12 17.88
C MET A 737 -47.34 -15.95 16.89
N GLU A 738 -47.22 -14.73 17.39
CA GLU A 738 -47.04 -13.54 16.56
C GLU A 738 -45.60 -13.47 16.06
N VAL A 739 -45.40 -13.48 14.75
CA VAL A 739 -44.09 -13.37 14.12
C VAL A 739 -43.76 -11.89 13.94
N THR A 740 -42.90 -11.39 14.83
CA THR A 740 -42.50 -9.97 14.82
C THR A 740 -41.28 -9.69 13.95
N LYS A 741 -40.49 -10.74 13.65
CA LYS A 741 -39.34 -10.70 12.75
C LYS A 741 -39.14 -12.08 12.12
N THR A 742 -38.83 -12.13 10.83
CA THR A 742 -38.36 -13.33 10.13
C THR A 742 -36.86 -13.24 9.83
N VAL A 743 -36.21 -14.38 9.59
CA VAL A 743 -34.76 -14.45 9.36
C VAL A 743 -34.30 -13.59 8.18
N GLY A 744 -35.11 -13.50 7.13
CA GLY A 744 -34.84 -12.71 5.93
C GLY A 744 -35.54 -11.35 5.89
N ASN A 745 -36.21 -10.92 6.98
CA ASN A 745 -37.07 -9.73 7.02
C ASN A 745 -38.06 -9.65 5.84
N GLY A 746 -38.72 -10.77 5.53
CA GLY A 746 -39.68 -10.86 4.44
C GLY A 746 -40.85 -9.90 4.59
N GLU A 747 -40.98 -9.01 3.63
CA GLU A 747 -42.08 -8.07 3.48
C GLU A 747 -42.39 -7.90 1.99
N ALA A 748 -43.67 -7.90 1.64
CA ALA A 748 -44.10 -7.58 0.28
C ALA A 748 -45.49 -6.95 0.32
N SER A 749 -45.72 -6.02 -0.61
CA SER A 749 -46.97 -5.24 -0.70
C SER A 749 -47.35 -4.51 0.60
N GLY A 750 -46.41 -4.31 1.54
CA GLY A 750 -46.64 -3.77 2.88
C GLY A 750 -47.11 -4.78 3.95
N ASN A 751 -47.23 -6.07 3.63
CA ASN A 751 -47.46 -7.13 4.62
C ASN A 751 -46.14 -7.75 5.05
N LYS A 752 -45.98 -7.98 6.35
CA LYS A 752 -44.99 -8.93 6.86
C LYS A 752 -45.58 -10.33 6.78
N PHE A 753 -44.88 -11.28 6.18
CA PHE A 753 -45.38 -12.65 6.03
C PHE A 753 -44.43 -13.65 6.70
N PHE A 754 -44.94 -14.85 7.00
CA PHE A 754 -44.13 -16.00 7.39
C PHE A 754 -44.59 -17.28 6.69
N TYR A 755 -43.70 -18.27 6.65
CA TYR A 755 -43.98 -19.60 6.11
C TYR A 755 -43.09 -20.67 6.73
N GLY A 756 -43.53 -21.91 6.61
CA GLY A 756 -42.79 -23.08 7.08
C GLY A 756 -43.40 -24.37 6.55
N SER A 757 -42.62 -25.43 6.64
CA SER A 757 -43.05 -26.78 6.27
C SER A 757 -43.61 -27.56 7.44
N GLU A 758 -43.13 -27.31 8.66
CA GLU A 758 -43.59 -28.06 9.84
C GLU A 758 -43.55 -27.21 11.11
N PHE A 759 -44.51 -27.46 12.00
CA PHE A 759 -44.61 -26.86 13.33
C PHE A 759 -44.94 -27.93 14.37
N ARG A 760 -44.16 -28.04 15.45
CA ARG A 760 -44.50 -28.90 16.60
C ARG A 760 -44.48 -28.12 17.89
N VAL A 761 -45.36 -28.51 18.81
CA VAL A 761 -45.41 -27.97 20.16
C VAL A 761 -45.16 -29.12 21.13
N TYR A 762 -44.20 -28.96 22.04
CA TYR A 762 -43.92 -29.91 23.10
C TYR A 762 -44.09 -29.24 24.46
N LYS A 763 -44.33 -30.03 25.51
CA LYS A 763 -44.10 -29.56 26.87
C LYS A 763 -42.62 -29.25 27.02
N GLY A 764 -42.28 -28.03 27.45
CA GLY A 764 -40.90 -27.58 27.56
C GLY A 764 -40.28 -27.93 28.91
N ALA A 765 -38.96 -28.12 28.93
CA ALA A 765 -38.16 -28.22 30.14
C ALA A 765 -36.73 -27.69 29.91
N TYR A 766 -36.10 -27.23 31.00
CA TYR A 766 -34.66 -26.95 31.03
C TYR A 766 -33.83 -28.23 30.87
N ASP A 767 -32.84 -28.21 29.98
CA ASP A 767 -31.96 -29.34 29.71
C ASP A 767 -30.58 -29.11 30.34
N GLY A 768 -30.47 -29.36 31.64
CA GLY A 768 -29.21 -29.19 32.38
C GLY A 768 -28.08 -30.11 31.90
N GLN A 769 -28.38 -31.19 31.17
CA GLN A 769 -27.35 -32.09 30.64
C GLN A 769 -26.62 -31.49 29.43
N ASN A 770 -27.32 -30.72 28.59
CA ASN A 770 -26.72 -30.09 27.39
C ASN A 770 -26.52 -28.58 27.53
N SER A 771 -26.89 -27.98 28.66
CA SER A 771 -26.66 -26.56 28.93
C SER A 771 -25.22 -26.31 29.39
N LEU A 772 -24.43 -25.66 28.54
CA LEU A 772 -23.05 -25.25 28.86
C LEU A 772 -22.96 -24.35 30.10
N ILE A 773 -24.05 -23.62 30.38
CA ILE A 773 -24.12 -22.68 31.49
C ILE A 773 -23.92 -23.37 32.85
N ASP A 774 -24.27 -24.65 33.02
CA ASP A 774 -24.17 -25.38 34.29
C ASP A 774 -22.73 -25.74 34.69
N ALA A 775 -21.81 -25.70 33.74
CA ALA A 775 -20.38 -25.86 34.00
C ALA A 775 -19.67 -24.53 34.31
N VAL A 776 -20.36 -23.38 34.18
CA VAL A 776 -19.83 -22.07 34.59
C VAL A 776 -20.08 -21.88 36.09
N PRO A 777 -19.08 -21.48 36.90
CA PRO A 777 -19.26 -21.24 38.33
C PRO A 777 -20.42 -20.28 38.61
N GLN A 778 -21.27 -20.61 39.59
CA GLN A 778 -22.43 -19.80 39.96
C GLN A 778 -22.05 -18.34 40.28
N ALA A 779 -20.89 -18.11 40.90
CA ALA A 779 -20.38 -16.78 41.20
C ALA A 779 -20.18 -15.93 39.94
N ASP A 780 -19.59 -16.50 38.88
CA ASP A 780 -19.35 -15.79 37.62
C ASP A 780 -20.66 -15.53 36.87
N ARG A 781 -21.60 -16.50 36.88
CA ARG A 781 -22.96 -16.30 36.34
C ARG A 781 -23.70 -15.15 37.05
N THR A 782 -23.60 -15.12 38.37
CA THR A 782 -24.22 -14.08 39.21
C THR A 782 -23.55 -12.73 38.97
N ALA A 783 -22.22 -12.68 38.89
CA ALA A 783 -21.49 -11.46 38.61
C ALA A 783 -21.86 -10.87 37.23
N LEU A 784 -21.89 -11.71 36.19
CA LEU A 784 -22.28 -11.30 34.84
C LEU A 784 -23.72 -10.76 34.82
N THR A 785 -24.69 -11.53 35.31
CA THR A 785 -26.10 -11.11 35.30
C THR A 785 -26.37 -9.88 36.18
N THR A 786 -25.67 -9.74 37.31
CA THR A 786 -25.74 -8.53 38.15
C THR A 786 -25.18 -7.31 37.43
N ALA A 787 -24.04 -7.45 36.74
CA ALA A 787 -23.46 -6.36 35.98
C ALA A 787 -24.33 -5.96 34.77
N ILE A 788 -24.92 -6.95 34.07
CA ILE A 788 -25.92 -6.71 33.01
C ILE A 788 -27.11 -5.94 33.57
N ALA A 789 -27.69 -6.39 34.69
CA ALA A 789 -28.86 -5.76 35.30
C ALA A 789 -28.58 -4.31 35.76
N THR A 790 -27.43 -4.10 36.40
CA THR A 790 -26.98 -2.78 36.85
C THR A 790 -26.85 -1.83 35.67
N LEU A 791 -26.09 -2.21 34.66
CA LEU A 791 -25.85 -1.37 33.50
C LEU A 791 -27.12 -1.15 32.68
N LYS A 792 -28.02 -2.14 32.60
CA LYS A 792 -29.34 -2.00 31.97
C LYS A 792 -30.24 -1.02 32.73
N GLY A 793 -30.19 -1.02 34.06
CA GLY A 793 -30.88 -0.03 34.89
C GLY A 793 -30.38 1.40 34.63
N GLU A 794 -29.06 1.58 34.58
CA GLU A 794 -28.45 2.86 34.23
C GLU A 794 -28.83 3.31 32.82
N LEU A 795 -28.73 2.41 31.83
CA LEU A 795 -29.09 2.66 30.44
C LEU A 795 -30.55 3.10 30.27
N ASN A 796 -31.49 2.46 30.99
CA ASN A 796 -32.91 2.83 30.96
C ASN A 796 -33.16 4.26 31.45
N THR A 797 -32.28 4.80 32.30
CA THR A 797 -32.33 6.20 32.76
C THR A 797 -31.37 7.12 32.01
N GLN A 798 -30.72 6.62 30.96
CA GLN A 798 -29.69 7.30 30.17
C GLN A 798 -28.50 7.79 31.02
N LYS A 799 -28.14 7.06 32.07
CA LYS A 799 -27.07 7.39 33.04
C LYS A 799 -26.00 6.31 33.15
N ALA A 800 -25.72 5.59 32.06
CA ALA A 800 -24.66 4.58 32.04
C ALA A 800 -23.31 5.21 32.43
N THR A 801 -22.61 4.57 33.37
CA THR A 801 -21.30 5.03 33.84
C THR A 801 -20.17 4.21 33.23
N LYS A 802 -19.00 4.82 33.03
CA LYS A 802 -17.79 4.10 32.59
C LYS A 802 -17.44 2.95 33.53
N ALA A 803 -17.57 3.16 34.84
CA ALA A 803 -17.30 2.15 35.85
C ALA A 803 -18.22 0.91 35.71
N SER A 804 -19.52 1.12 35.46
CA SER A 804 -20.46 0.01 35.26
C SER A 804 -20.25 -0.71 33.93
N ILE A 805 -19.83 0.00 32.87
CA ILE A 805 -19.42 -0.60 31.59
C ILE A 805 -18.17 -1.48 31.78
N GLU A 806 -17.15 -0.97 32.47
CA GLU A 806 -15.92 -1.72 32.78
C GLU A 806 -16.23 -2.94 33.67
N ALA A 807 -17.10 -2.79 34.67
CA ALA A 807 -17.53 -3.89 35.53
C ALA A 807 -18.24 -4.99 34.73
N LEU A 808 -19.12 -4.64 33.77
CA LEU A 808 -19.73 -5.63 32.89
C LEU A 808 -18.71 -6.29 31.97
N ARG A 809 -17.77 -5.54 31.37
CA ARG A 809 -16.72 -6.13 30.53
C ARG A 809 -15.87 -7.13 31.32
N ALA A 810 -15.44 -6.76 32.52
CA ALA A 810 -14.66 -7.65 33.39
C ALA A 810 -15.44 -8.91 33.76
N ALA A 811 -16.72 -8.79 34.12
CA ALA A 811 -17.56 -9.93 34.43
C ALA A 811 -17.79 -10.83 33.19
N TYR A 812 -17.92 -10.23 32.01
CA TYR A 812 -18.09 -10.96 30.75
C TYR A 812 -16.81 -11.71 30.34
N ASP A 813 -15.64 -11.08 30.44
CA ASP A 813 -14.35 -11.73 30.16
C ASP A 813 -14.09 -12.90 31.13
N GLN A 814 -14.42 -12.71 32.41
CA GLN A 814 -14.35 -13.75 33.42
C GLN A 814 -15.33 -14.90 33.14
N PHE A 815 -16.55 -14.59 32.71
CA PHE A 815 -17.52 -15.59 32.25
C PHE A 815 -16.97 -16.40 31.06
N LEU A 816 -16.42 -15.75 30.03
CA LEU A 816 -15.86 -16.42 28.85
C LEU A 816 -14.67 -17.32 29.20
N LYS A 817 -13.82 -16.89 30.14
CA LYS A 817 -12.71 -17.71 30.66
C LYS A 817 -13.20 -19.04 31.24
N ASN A 818 -14.37 -18.99 31.90
CA ASN A 818 -15.03 -20.13 32.49
C ASN A 818 -16.20 -20.65 31.65
N TYR A 819 -16.25 -20.34 30.35
CA TYR A 819 -17.27 -20.87 29.44
C TYR A 819 -16.70 -22.11 28.71
N PRO A 820 -17.30 -23.30 28.88
CA PRO A 820 -16.71 -24.56 28.44
C PRO A 820 -17.01 -24.87 26.96
N ASP A 821 -16.66 -23.97 26.04
CA ASP A 821 -16.90 -24.16 24.60
C ASP A 821 -15.97 -25.25 24.01
N PRO A 822 -16.50 -26.43 23.60
CA PRO A 822 -15.69 -27.50 23.02
C PRO A 822 -15.02 -27.12 21.68
N THR A 823 -15.52 -26.09 20.98
CA THR A 823 -14.94 -25.67 19.70
C THR A 823 -13.51 -25.12 19.84
N ARG A 824 -13.12 -24.69 21.04
CA ARG A 824 -11.74 -24.33 21.37
C ARG A 824 -10.79 -25.51 21.16
N VAL A 825 -11.16 -26.68 21.67
CA VAL A 825 -10.37 -27.91 21.56
C VAL A 825 -10.38 -28.43 20.13
N THR A 826 -11.52 -28.42 19.43
CA THR A 826 -11.58 -28.92 18.05
C THR A 826 -10.75 -28.08 17.07
N LYS A 827 -10.72 -26.75 17.24
CA LYS A 827 -9.83 -25.86 16.46
C LYS A 827 -8.35 -26.16 16.73
N ALA A 828 -7.97 -26.37 17.98
CA ALA A 828 -6.60 -26.72 18.35
C ALA A 828 -6.20 -28.09 17.78
N ILE A 829 -7.07 -29.10 17.88
CA ILE A 829 -6.88 -30.43 17.25
C ILE A 829 -6.66 -30.29 15.74
N ALA A 830 -7.46 -29.48 15.05
CA ALA A 830 -7.32 -29.28 13.61
C ALA A 830 -5.95 -28.68 13.22
N ALA A 831 -5.48 -27.69 13.99
CA ALA A 831 -4.14 -27.12 13.80
C ALA A 831 -3.03 -28.16 14.06
N ALA A 832 -3.18 -28.96 15.10
CA ALA A 832 -2.23 -30.02 15.45
C ALA A 832 -2.15 -31.11 14.36
N LYS A 833 -3.31 -31.53 13.81
CA LYS A 833 -3.38 -32.46 12.66
C LYS A 833 -2.74 -31.91 11.40
N ALA A 834 -2.89 -30.61 11.12
CA ALA A 834 -2.24 -30.00 9.98
C ALA A 834 -0.71 -30.00 10.11
N LEU A 835 -0.19 -29.76 11.33
CA LEU A 835 1.24 -29.87 11.62
C LEU A 835 1.75 -31.31 11.49
N GLU A 836 1.00 -32.28 12.03
CA GLU A 836 1.32 -33.72 11.91
C GLU A 836 1.36 -34.15 10.45
N ALA A 837 0.36 -33.75 9.65
CA ALA A 837 0.30 -34.08 8.23
C ALA A 837 1.50 -33.52 7.44
N ALA A 838 1.92 -32.30 7.74
CA ALA A 838 3.05 -31.64 7.08
C ALA A 838 4.42 -32.22 7.49
N ALA A 839 4.53 -32.83 8.67
CA ALA A 839 5.78 -33.34 9.21
C ALA A 839 6.22 -34.65 8.52
N GLU A 840 7.54 -34.80 8.31
CA GLU A 840 8.19 -36.03 7.86
C GLU A 840 9.31 -36.43 8.81
N GLU A 841 9.59 -37.73 8.89
CA GLU A 841 10.59 -38.29 9.80
C GLU A 841 11.88 -38.67 9.06
N SER A 842 13.02 -38.22 9.57
CA SER A 842 14.36 -38.56 9.09
C SER A 842 15.40 -38.18 10.15
N GLY A 843 16.65 -38.62 10.01
CA GLY A 843 17.78 -38.11 10.81
C GLY A 843 18.31 -36.76 10.32
N GLU A 844 17.83 -36.25 9.19
CA GLU A 844 18.30 -35.01 8.58
C GLU A 844 17.74 -33.75 9.25
N VAL A 845 18.47 -32.64 9.14
CA VAL A 845 18.07 -31.32 9.63
C VAL A 845 16.81 -30.83 8.90
N GLY A 846 15.83 -30.33 9.65
CA GLY A 846 14.53 -29.90 9.14
C GLY A 846 13.48 -31.01 9.03
N TYR A 847 13.80 -32.21 9.50
CA TYR A 847 12.87 -33.33 9.68
C TYR A 847 12.67 -33.63 11.16
N TYR A 848 11.63 -34.39 11.49
CA TYR A 848 11.39 -34.84 12.85
C TYR A 848 12.07 -36.19 13.12
N ALA A 849 12.46 -36.45 14.37
CA ALA A 849 13.05 -37.73 14.76
C ALA A 849 12.09 -38.91 14.51
N THR A 850 12.63 -40.06 14.09
CA THR A 850 11.86 -41.29 13.83
C THR A 850 10.97 -41.67 15.02
N GLY A 851 9.70 -41.98 14.75
CA GLY A 851 8.67 -42.36 15.73
C GLY A 851 7.98 -41.20 16.45
N SER A 852 8.43 -39.95 16.25
CA SER A 852 7.81 -38.77 16.89
C SER A 852 6.43 -38.43 16.32
N LYS A 853 6.21 -38.62 15.02
CA LYS A 853 4.94 -38.36 14.33
C LYS A 853 3.86 -39.32 14.81
N ALA A 854 4.19 -40.60 14.92
CA ALA A 854 3.29 -41.61 15.48
C ALA A 854 2.91 -41.29 16.94
N THR A 855 3.88 -40.85 17.75
CA THR A 855 3.64 -40.43 19.14
C THR A 855 2.72 -39.21 19.21
N TYR A 856 2.98 -38.20 18.38
CA TYR A 856 2.19 -36.97 18.33
C TYR A 856 0.76 -37.21 17.82
N LYS A 857 0.61 -38.02 16.76
CA LYS A 857 -0.69 -38.46 16.26
C LYS A 857 -1.50 -39.18 17.34
N ALA A 858 -0.88 -40.10 18.09
CA ALA A 858 -1.54 -40.79 19.20
C ALA A 858 -1.98 -39.82 20.31
N ALA A 859 -1.19 -38.78 20.61
CA ALA A 859 -1.58 -37.75 21.57
C ALA A 859 -2.77 -36.91 21.07
N ILE A 860 -2.78 -36.51 19.79
CA ILE A 860 -3.91 -35.80 19.17
C ILE A 860 -5.17 -36.67 19.22
N GLU A 861 -5.08 -37.94 18.81
CA GLU A 861 -6.20 -38.90 18.84
C GLU A 861 -6.70 -39.14 20.27
N THR A 862 -5.81 -39.14 21.26
CA THR A 862 -6.17 -39.25 22.68
C THR A 862 -7.02 -38.06 23.12
N VAL A 863 -6.59 -36.84 22.83
CA VAL A 863 -7.35 -35.61 23.16
C VAL A 863 -8.69 -35.59 22.40
N GLU A 864 -8.71 -35.98 21.12
CA GLU A 864 -9.92 -36.07 20.32
C GLU A 864 -10.91 -37.10 20.86
N ASN A 865 -10.44 -38.29 21.23
CA ASN A 865 -11.28 -39.36 21.78
C ASN A 865 -11.79 -39.01 23.17
N LYS A 866 -10.97 -38.37 24.03
CA LYS A 866 -11.43 -37.83 25.32
C LYS A 866 -12.53 -36.79 25.11
N LEU A 867 -12.36 -35.85 24.18
CA LEU A 867 -13.39 -34.88 23.85
C LEU A 867 -14.67 -35.56 23.36
N LYS A 868 -14.58 -36.51 22.42
CA LYS A 868 -15.74 -37.28 21.91
C LYS A 868 -16.45 -38.07 23.01
N ALA A 869 -15.70 -38.72 23.90
CA ALA A 869 -16.28 -39.48 25.01
C ALA A 869 -17.02 -38.57 26.00
N ILE A 870 -16.47 -37.38 26.26
CA ILE A 870 -17.14 -36.36 27.06
C ILE A 870 -18.43 -35.92 26.35
N THR A 871 -18.33 -35.41 25.11
CA THR A 871 -19.45 -34.83 24.37
C THR A 871 -20.54 -35.82 23.98
N ALA A 872 -20.24 -37.12 23.91
CA ALA A 872 -21.23 -38.18 23.67
C ALA A 872 -22.18 -38.40 24.86
N THR A 873 -21.78 -37.99 26.07
CA THR A 873 -22.60 -38.17 27.29
C THR A 873 -23.17 -36.87 27.83
N LYS A 874 -22.44 -35.76 27.70
CA LYS A 874 -22.86 -34.40 28.11
C LYS A 874 -21.89 -33.35 27.58
N GLN A 875 -22.22 -32.08 27.70
CA GLN A 875 -21.25 -31.01 27.40
C GLN A 875 -20.04 -31.04 28.36
N PRO A 876 -18.83 -30.64 27.92
CA PRO A 876 -17.64 -30.65 28.76
C PRO A 876 -17.71 -29.56 29.85
N THR A 877 -16.90 -29.71 30.89
CA THR A 877 -16.64 -28.66 31.88
C THR A 877 -15.47 -27.77 31.46
N VAL A 878 -15.30 -26.63 32.13
CA VAL A 878 -14.18 -25.70 31.87
C VAL A 878 -12.84 -26.37 32.14
N ALA A 879 -12.76 -27.10 33.26
CA ALA A 879 -11.58 -27.88 33.61
C ALA A 879 -11.27 -28.88 32.50
N GLN A 880 -12.27 -29.64 32.03
CA GLN A 880 -12.07 -30.58 30.93
C GLN A 880 -11.59 -29.91 29.63
N VAL A 881 -12.16 -28.77 29.22
CA VAL A 881 -11.71 -28.04 28.04
C VAL A 881 -10.26 -27.56 28.20
N ASN A 882 -9.92 -26.96 29.35
CA ASN A 882 -8.57 -26.44 29.59
C ASN A 882 -7.53 -27.56 29.77
N ASP A 883 -7.89 -28.67 30.42
CA ASP A 883 -7.04 -29.84 30.58
C ASP A 883 -6.72 -30.46 29.21
N LEU A 884 -7.72 -30.57 28.32
CA LEU A 884 -7.53 -31.06 26.95
C LEU A 884 -6.65 -30.13 26.11
N LEU A 885 -6.80 -28.80 26.27
CA LEU A 885 -5.91 -27.84 25.61
C LEU A 885 -4.48 -27.93 26.15
N ALA A 886 -4.31 -28.03 27.47
CA ALA A 886 -2.99 -28.17 28.09
C ALA A 886 -2.30 -29.50 27.69
N GLU A 887 -3.07 -30.59 27.57
CA GLU A 887 -2.57 -31.88 27.09
C GLU A 887 -2.11 -31.78 25.62
N LEU A 888 -2.86 -31.09 24.76
CA LEU A 888 -2.49 -30.86 23.37
C LEU A 888 -1.30 -29.91 23.23
N ASP A 889 -1.21 -28.85 24.04
CA ASP A 889 -0.08 -27.92 24.06
C ASP A 889 1.20 -28.61 24.55
N ALA A 890 1.11 -29.48 25.55
CA ALA A 890 2.21 -30.32 25.97
C ALA A 890 2.67 -31.26 24.84
N ALA A 891 1.73 -31.84 24.08
CA ALA A 891 2.05 -32.65 22.90
C ALA A 891 2.72 -31.82 21.80
N ASN A 892 2.22 -30.61 21.51
CA ASN A 892 2.82 -29.67 20.54
C ASN A 892 4.27 -29.34 20.92
N LYS A 893 4.51 -29.03 22.20
CA LYS A 893 5.85 -28.71 22.71
C LYS A 893 6.79 -29.92 22.61
N ALA A 894 6.34 -31.09 23.08
CA ALA A 894 7.13 -32.31 23.01
C ALA A 894 7.45 -32.70 21.57
N PHE A 895 6.53 -32.47 20.63
CA PHE A 895 6.75 -32.72 19.20
C PHE A 895 7.73 -31.72 18.59
N ALA A 896 7.60 -30.43 18.89
CA ALA A 896 8.54 -29.40 18.43
C ALA A 896 9.98 -29.68 18.89
N GLU A 897 10.18 -30.22 20.09
CA GLU A 897 11.48 -30.66 20.61
C GLU A 897 12.09 -31.86 19.84
N LYS A 898 11.30 -32.55 19.01
CA LYS A 898 11.77 -33.63 18.13
C LYS A 898 12.18 -33.16 16.73
N LEU A 899 12.05 -31.87 16.43
CA LEU A 899 12.55 -31.30 15.18
C LEU A 899 14.08 -31.28 15.20
N ASN A 900 14.72 -31.92 14.21
CA ASN A 900 16.16 -31.87 14.06
C ASN A 900 16.57 -30.48 13.59
N VAL A 901 17.11 -29.67 14.50
CA VAL A 901 17.64 -28.33 14.22
C VAL A 901 19.14 -28.39 13.88
N PRO A 902 19.70 -27.41 13.14
CA PRO A 902 21.14 -27.36 12.88
C PRO A 902 21.95 -27.24 14.17
N ALA A 903 23.08 -27.95 14.23
CA ALA A 903 24.07 -27.82 15.29
C ALA A 903 24.89 -26.53 15.11
N ASP A 904 25.71 -26.19 16.11
CA ASP A 904 26.74 -25.17 15.95
C ASP A 904 27.73 -25.60 14.87
N GLY A 905 28.01 -24.73 13.90
CA GLY A 905 28.82 -25.12 12.75
C GLY A 905 28.85 -24.08 11.64
N ILE A 906 29.38 -24.49 10.49
CA ILE A 906 29.53 -23.64 9.31
C ILE A 906 28.59 -24.15 8.23
N TYR A 907 27.74 -23.26 7.75
CA TYR A 907 26.66 -23.60 6.83
C TYR A 907 26.58 -22.60 5.67
N ARG A 908 26.05 -23.08 4.54
CA ARG A 908 25.38 -22.23 3.56
C ARG A 908 23.89 -22.19 3.86
N ILE A 909 23.30 -21.00 3.86
CA ILE A 909 21.86 -20.78 4.06
C ILE A 909 21.22 -20.76 2.67
N VAL A 910 20.45 -21.79 2.34
CA VAL A 910 19.96 -22.04 0.97
C VAL A 910 18.45 -21.86 0.90
N SER A 911 17.97 -21.03 -0.03
CA SER A 911 16.55 -20.83 -0.30
C SER A 911 15.90 -22.11 -0.83
N LYS A 912 14.74 -22.44 -0.26
CA LYS A 912 13.87 -23.56 -0.65
C LYS A 912 12.51 -23.07 -1.15
N SER A 913 12.46 -21.81 -1.59
CA SER A 913 11.28 -21.24 -2.26
C SER A 913 10.88 -22.07 -3.48
N SER A 914 9.57 -22.14 -3.76
CA SER A 914 9.05 -22.65 -5.03
C SER A 914 9.28 -21.73 -6.23
N GLU A 915 9.73 -20.49 -5.99
CA GLU A 915 10.05 -19.53 -7.05
C GLU A 915 11.40 -19.87 -7.71
N ALA A 916 11.36 -20.31 -8.97
CA ALA A 916 12.52 -20.83 -9.69
C ALA A 916 13.71 -19.85 -9.77
N SER A 917 13.48 -18.53 -9.72
CA SER A 917 14.56 -17.53 -9.78
C SER A 917 15.41 -17.44 -8.51
N VAL A 918 14.87 -17.90 -7.37
CA VAL A 918 15.53 -17.85 -6.05
C VAL A 918 15.70 -19.22 -5.42
N GLU A 919 15.00 -20.25 -5.88
CA GLU A 919 15.21 -21.65 -5.46
C GLU A 919 16.68 -22.05 -5.60
N GLY A 920 17.25 -22.63 -4.54
CA GLY A 920 18.63 -23.14 -4.52
C GLY A 920 19.71 -22.06 -4.40
N ASN A 921 19.38 -20.77 -4.41
CA ASN A 921 20.37 -19.71 -4.14
C ASN A 921 20.73 -19.68 -2.65
N SER A 922 21.99 -19.40 -2.36
CA SER A 922 22.49 -19.16 -1.01
C SER A 922 22.45 -17.67 -0.65
N VAL A 923 22.30 -17.36 0.64
CA VAL A 923 22.50 -16.00 1.16
C VAL A 923 23.99 -15.66 1.13
N VAL A 924 24.36 -14.57 0.44
CA VAL A 924 25.76 -14.16 0.22
C VAL A 924 26.01 -12.73 0.66
N ALA A 925 27.11 -12.53 1.39
CA ALA A 925 27.67 -11.22 1.71
C ALA A 925 28.90 -10.93 0.83
N ASN A 926 28.74 -10.06 -0.16
CA ASN A 926 29.83 -9.70 -1.09
C ASN A 926 30.80 -8.66 -0.50
N THR A 927 30.35 -7.84 0.44
CA THR A 927 31.14 -6.79 1.08
C THR A 927 30.70 -6.65 2.55
N PRO A 928 31.54 -6.10 3.45
CA PRO A 928 31.15 -5.86 4.83
C PRO A 928 30.30 -4.57 4.96
N SER A 929 29.24 -4.48 4.14
CA SER A 929 28.32 -3.34 4.11
C SER A 929 27.17 -3.55 5.09
N THR A 930 26.91 -2.54 5.91
CA THR A 930 25.78 -2.46 6.84
C THR A 930 24.57 -1.72 6.26
N GLN A 931 24.74 -1.12 5.08
CA GLN A 931 23.73 -0.27 4.43
C GLN A 931 23.07 -0.94 3.24
N ASN A 932 23.77 -1.87 2.59
CA ASN A 932 23.29 -2.54 1.39
C ASN A 932 22.46 -3.78 1.74
N TYR A 933 21.59 -4.14 0.81
CA TYR A 933 20.81 -5.37 0.86
C TYR A 933 21.76 -6.57 0.78
N LEU A 934 21.55 -7.56 1.65
CA LEU A 934 22.12 -8.88 1.42
C LEU A 934 21.49 -9.51 0.17
N LYS A 935 22.29 -10.31 -0.52
CA LYS A 935 21.95 -10.86 -1.82
C LYS A 935 21.80 -12.38 -1.76
N LEU A 936 21.08 -12.90 -2.74
CA LEU A 936 21.00 -14.32 -3.06
C LEU A 936 21.82 -14.60 -4.31
N ASP A 937 22.66 -15.63 -4.26
CA ASP A 937 23.50 -16.06 -5.38
C ASP A 937 23.75 -17.57 -5.35
N GLY A 938 24.32 -18.12 -6.41
CA GLY A 938 24.65 -19.55 -6.56
C GLY A 938 23.88 -20.24 -7.66
N ARG A 939 22.87 -19.59 -8.23
CA ARG A 939 22.13 -20.08 -9.40
C ARG A 939 22.04 -19.03 -10.50
N MET A 940 22.36 -19.44 -11.72
CA MET A 940 22.28 -18.59 -12.92
C MET A 940 21.24 -19.13 -13.90
N LYS A 941 20.66 -18.23 -14.69
CA LYS A 941 19.68 -18.58 -15.72
C LYS A 941 20.38 -19.27 -16.89
N ASP A 942 19.82 -20.37 -17.35
CA ASP A 942 20.26 -21.13 -18.52
C ASP A 942 19.03 -21.48 -19.37
N GLY A 943 18.84 -20.73 -20.46
CA GLY A 943 17.60 -20.75 -21.24
C GLY A 943 16.37 -20.43 -20.39
N SER A 944 15.42 -21.37 -20.31
CA SER A 944 14.21 -21.30 -19.48
C SER A 944 14.38 -21.91 -18.09
N THR A 945 15.56 -22.43 -17.76
CA THR A 945 15.85 -23.13 -16.50
C THR A 945 16.95 -22.41 -15.71
N TYR A 946 17.29 -22.95 -14.53
CA TYR A 946 18.40 -22.47 -13.70
C TYR A 946 19.40 -23.59 -13.46
N LYS A 947 20.68 -23.24 -13.46
CA LYS A 947 21.79 -24.13 -13.09
C LYS A 947 22.68 -23.49 -12.03
N ASP A 948 23.52 -24.30 -11.41
CA ASP A 948 24.50 -23.82 -10.44
C ASP A 948 25.52 -22.90 -11.13
N VAL A 949 25.90 -21.83 -10.44
CA VAL A 949 27.04 -21.00 -10.85
C VAL A 949 28.31 -21.87 -10.75
N PRO A 950 29.15 -21.95 -11.79
CA PRO A 950 30.41 -22.70 -11.73
C PRO A 950 31.28 -22.26 -10.55
N ASP A 951 31.89 -23.23 -9.87
CA ASP A 951 32.80 -23.04 -8.75
C ASP A 951 32.23 -22.18 -7.60
N PHE A 952 30.91 -22.15 -7.42
CA PHE A 952 30.27 -21.31 -6.39
C PHE A 952 30.73 -21.63 -4.98
N GLU A 953 31.16 -22.87 -4.69
CA GLU A 953 31.82 -23.19 -3.41
C GLU A 953 33.06 -22.34 -3.11
N THR A 954 33.73 -21.77 -4.09
CA THR A 954 34.88 -20.88 -3.86
C THR A 954 34.46 -19.47 -3.40
N ARG A 955 33.15 -19.16 -3.33
CA ARG A 955 32.64 -17.84 -2.93
C ARG A 955 32.59 -17.70 -1.40
N LEU A 956 33.64 -17.12 -0.80
CA LEU A 956 33.75 -16.97 0.67
C LEU A 956 32.55 -16.25 1.32
N GLY A 957 31.90 -15.34 0.60
CA GLY A 957 30.73 -14.60 1.08
C GLY A 957 29.50 -15.47 1.39
N ALA A 958 29.45 -16.74 0.95
CA ALA A 958 28.31 -17.64 1.14
C ALA A 958 28.33 -18.42 2.47
N TYR A 959 29.43 -18.33 3.24
CA TYR A 959 29.65 -19.17 4.43
C TYR A 959 29.29 -18.44 5.72
N TRP A 960 28.41 -19.08 6.50
CA TRP A 960 27.86 -18.55 7.75
C TRP A 960 28.19 -19.48 8.92
N LYS A 961 28.78 -18.92 9.97
CA LYS A 961 28.90 -19.59 11.26
C LYS A 961 27.59 -19.42 12.03
N LEU A 962 26.93 -20.55 12.29
CA LEU A 962 25.76 -20.62 13.15
C LEU A 962 26.20 -20.93 14.57
N THR A 963 25.64 -20.21 15.53
CA THR A 963 25.85 -20.46 16.95
C THR A 963 24.52 -20.38 17.68
N LYS A 964 24.14 -21.47 18.36
CA LYS A 964 22.93 -21.58 19.15
C LYS A 964 23.04 -20.65 20.35
N VAL A 965 22.01 -19.84 20.55
CA VAL A 965 21.87 -18.94 21.69
C VAL A 965 20.47 -19.06 22.29
N ALA A 966 20.23 -18.40 23.42
CA ALA A 966 18.89 -18.32 23.98
C ALA A 966 17.94 -17.65 22.97
N GLY A 967 16.81 -18.29 22.68
CA GLY A 967 15.79 -17.77 21.77
C GLY A 967 16.07 -17.95 20.27
N GLY A 968 17.16 -18.61 19.86
CA GLY A 968 17.42 -18.81 18.43
C GLY A 968 18.88 -19.11 18.08
N TYR A 969 19.37 -18.48 17.01
CA TYR A 969 20.75 -18.59 16.53
C TYR A 969 21.29 -17.21 16.11
N THR A 970 22.60 -17.03 16.25
CA THR A 970 23.33 -15.96 15.58
C THR A 970 23.98 -16.48 14.31
N TYR A 971 24.03 -15.66 13.26
CA TYR A 971 24.55 -16.03 11.94
C TYR A 971 25.66 -15.05 11.55
N GLN A 972 26.92 -15.43 11.78
CA GLN A 972 28.07 -14.61 11.42
C GLN A 972 28.60 -15.00 10.04
N ASN A 973 28.71 -14.04 9.13
CA ASN A 973 29.36 -14.26 7.84
C ASN A 973 30.88 -14.28 8.02
N LEU A 974 31.53 -15.36 7.59
CA LEU A 974 32.96 -15.57 7.84
C LEU A 974 33.88 -14.71 6.95
N TYR A 975 33.41 -14.25 5.79
CA TYR A 975 34.18 -13.38 4.89
C TYR A 975 34.21 -11.91 5.34
N THR A 976 33.15 -11.45 6.00
CA THR A 976 33.00 -10.05 6.42
C THR A 976 33.15 -9.84 7.93
N GLY A 977 32.99 -10.91 8.72
CA GLY A 977 32.98 -10.87 10.18
C GLY A 977 31.69 -10.32 10.80
N LEU A 978 30.69 -9.96 10.00
CA LEU A 978 29.44 -9.32 10.44
C LEU A 978 28.28 -10.31 10.54
N TYR A 979 27.20 -9.92 11.24
CA TYR A 979 26.05 -10.77 11.52
C TYR A 979 24.85 -10.45 10.62
N LEU A 980 24.14 -11.48 10.17
CA LEU A 980 22.84 -11.33 9.50
C LEU A 980 21.84 -10.67 10.45
N ALA A 981 21.28 -9.53 10.04
CA ALA A 981 20.30 -8.80 10.85
C ALA A 981 19.36 -7.95 9.97
N PRO A 982 18.19 -7.55 10.49
CA PRO A 982 17.45 -6.43 9.95
C PRO A 982 18.34 -5.19 9.89
N LYS A 983 18.18 -4.37 8.85
CA LYS A 983 18.88 -3.09 8.73
C LYS A 983 18.48 -2.17 9.90
N GLU A 984 19.45 -1.54 10.56
CA GLU A 984 19.20 -0.67 11.74
C GLU A 984 18.34 0.59 11.44
N GLU A 985 18.15 0.91 10.16
CA GLU A 985 17.29 2.02 9.73
C GLU A 985 15.81 1.68 9.95
N LYS A 986 15.18 2.40 10.89
CA LYS A 986 13.76 2.26 11.21
C LYS A 986 12.90 2.49 9.97
N GLY A 987 11.94 1.60 9.74
CA GLY A 987 11.00 1.70 8.61
C GLY A 987 11.48 1.02 7.32
N THR A 988 12.49 0.16 7.40
CA THR A 988 12.94 -0.66 6.28
C THR A 988 12.63 -2.14 6.51
N ARG A 989 12.33 -2.86 5.43
CA ARG A 989 12.09 -4.32 5.44
C ARG A 989 13.32 -5.09 4.95
N VAL A 990 14.51 -4.54 5.17
CA VAL A 990 15.73 -5.00 4.49
C VAL A 990 16.55 -5.84 5.44
N MET A 991 17.06 -6.98 4.95
CA MET A 991 18.11 -7.71 5.63
C MET A 991 19.47 -7.22 5.17
N SER A 992 20.36 -6.96 6.13
CA SER A 992 21.72 -6.48 5.91
C SER A 992 22.67 -7.13 6.93
N LEU A 993 23.85 -6.54 7.08
CA LEU A 993 24.86 -6.96 8.04
C LEU A 993 24.94 -5.99 9.22
N ARG A 994 25.24 -6.51 10.41
CA ARG A 994 25.45 -5.73 11.63
C ARG A 994 26.74 -6.14 12.35
N LYS A 995 27.38 -5.19 13.02
CA LYS A 995 28.59 -5.45 13.84
C LYS A 995 28.29 -6.26 15.09
N ALA A 996 27.19 -5.93 15.77
CA ALA A 996 26.75 -6.65 16.96
C ALA A 996 26.06 -7.97 16.57
N PRO A 997 26.24 -9.05 17.35
CA PRO A 997 25.48 -10.28 17.18
C PRO A 997 23.97 -10.02 17.18
N TYR A 998 23.24 -10.70 16.31
CA TYR A 998 21.79 -10.64 16.19
C TYR A 998 21.20 -12.03 16.23
N THR A 999 20.15 -12.23 17.02
CA THR A 999 19.50 -13.53 17.19
C THR A 999 18.27 -13.60 16.29
N LEU A 1000 18.20 -14.63 15.46
CA LEU A 1000 16.97 -15.01 14.75
C LEU A 1000 16.43 -16.29 15.36
N ASP A 1001 15.14 -16.32 15.65
CA ASP A 1001 14.44 -17.55 16.02
C ASP A 1001 14.29 -18.46 14.79
N LEU A 1002 14.22 -19.77 15.01
CA LEU A 1002 14.19 -20.78 13.97
C LEU A 1002 12.93 -21.65 14.10
N ARG A 1003 12.02 -21.51 13.14
CA ARG A 1003 10.73 -22.21 13.12
C ARG A 1003 10.67 -23.23 12.00
N TYR A 1004 10.02 -24.38 12.22
CA TYR A 1004 9.65 -25.29 11.12
C TYR A 1004 8.78 -24.57 10.08
N ALA A 1005 9.13 -24.69 8.80
CA ALA A 1005 8.41 -24.02 7.71
C ALA A 1005 7.10 -24.71 7.31
N LYS A 1006 6.72 -25.83 7.96
CA LYS A 1006 5.65 -26.74 7.51
C LYS A 1006 5.98 -27.39 6.16
N THR A 1007 7.26 -27.60 5.91
CA THR A 1007 7.77 -28.36 4.76
C THR A 1007 9.02 -29.11 5.21
N PRO A 1008 9.14 -30.41 4.93
CA PRO A 1008 10.31 -31.20 5.27
C PRO A 1008 11.62 -30.56 4.79
N GLY A 1009 12.64 -30.55 5.66
CA GLY A 1009 13.96 -29.97 5.37
C GLY A 1009 14.02 -28.44 5.40
N CYS A 1010 12.94 -27.74 5.76
CA CYS A 1010 12.83 -26.29 5.63
C CYS A 1010 12.50 -25.58 6.95
N PHE A 1011 13.07 -24.39 7.12
CA PHE A 1011 12.87 -23.50 8.26
C PHE A 1011 12.52 -22.07 7.82
N ASN A 1012 11.83 -21.35 8.69
CA ASN A 1012 11.73 -19.89 8.64
C ASN A 1012 12.72 -19.30 9.67
N LEU A 1013 13.44 -18.26 9.26
CA LEU A 1013 14.25 -17.44 10.18
C LEU A 1013 13.41 -16.23 10.58
N VAL A 1014 13.30 -15.97 11.88
CA VAL A 1014 12.35 -15.01 12.44
C VAL A 1014 13.09 -13.94 13.25
N ALA A 1015 12.94 -12.69 12.84
CA ALA A 1015 13.47 -11.50 13.52
C ALA A 1015 12.62 -11.10 14.73
N ASP A 1016 13.25 -10.40 15.68
CA ASP A 1016 12.55 -9.87 16.85
C ASP A 1016 11.57 -8.77 16.42
N THR A 1017 10.31 -8.90 16.87
CA THR A 1017 9.26 -7.88 16.67
C THR A 1017 9.69 -6.47 17.10
N ALA A 1018 10.61 -6.33 18.06
CA ALA A 1018 11.11 -5.04 18.53
C ALA A 1018 12.00 -4.31 17.50
N ASP A 1019 12.62 -5.05 16.57
CA ASP A 1019 13.60 -4.54 15.62
C ASP A 1019 13.04 -4.43 14.18
N VAL A 1020 11.76 -4.74 13.98
CA VAL A 1020 11.11 -4.73 12.66
C VAL A 1020 10.00 -3.68 12.55
N GLN A 1021 9.82 -3.15 11.34
CA GLN A 1021 8.79 -2.15 11.04
C GLN A 1021 7.38 -2.72 11.26
N GLY A 1022 6.54 -1.99 11.98
CA GLY A 1022 5.13 -2.34 12.20
C GLY A 1022 4.92 -3.59 13.07
N LYS A 1023 5.96 -4.21 13.62
CA LYS A 1023 5.92 -5.46 14.42
C LYS A 1023 5.34 -6.70 13.73
N GLU A 1024 5.00 -6.59 12.44
CA GLU A 1024 4.36 -7.66 11.67
C GLU A 1024 5.35 -8.40 10.76
N HIS A 1025 6.34 -7.70 10.21
CA HIS A 1025 7.26 -8.24 9.20
C HIS A 1025 8.49 -8.89 9.84
N ILE A 1026 8.32 -10.10 10.37
CA ILE A 1026 9.37 -10.81 11.13
C ILE A 1026 10.09 -11.90 10.33
N TYR A 1027 9.55 -12.38 9.21
CA TYR A 1027 10.13 -13.53 8.50
C TYR A 1027 11.18 -13.07 7.48
N VAL A 1028 12.38 -13.62 7.56
CA VAL A 1028 13.41 -13.46 6.52
C VAL A 1028 12.88 -14.07 5.23
N ASN A 1029 13.05 -13.37 4.10
CA ASN A 1029 12.41 -13.69 2.84
C ASN A 1029 13.33 -13.42 1.63
N ALA A 1030 13.36 -14.37 0.68
CA ALA A 1030 14.11 -14.31 -0.56
C ALA A 1030 13.30 -13.63 -1.69
N GLU A 1031 13.62 -12.39 -2.04
CA GLU A 1031 12.86 -11.61 -3.04
C GLU A 1031 13.20 -12.02 -4.50
N PRO A 1032 12.25 -12.61 -5.27
CA PRO A 1032 12.54 -13.20 -6.59
C PRO A 1032 13.07 -12.25 -7.66
N GLY A 1033 12.53 -11.03 -7.73
CA GLY A 1033 12.82 -10.07 -8.80
C GLY A 1033 14.18 -9.38 -8.67
N SER A 1034 14.59 -9.09 -7.43
CA SER A 1034 15.82 -8.35 -7.13
C SER A 1034 16.97 -9.22 -6.61
N LYS A 1035 16.65 -10.48 -6.24
CA LYS A 1035 17.51 -11.39 -5.48
C LYS A 1035 18.02 -10.78 -4.16
N ASN A 1036 17.23 -9.91 -3.55
CA ASN A 1036 17.51 -9.36 -2.22
C ASN A 1036 16.98 -10.25 -1.11
N LEU A 1037 17.58 -10.11 0.08
CA LEU A 1037 17.03 -10.64 1.32
C LEU A 1037 16.25 -9.54 2.06
N VAL A 1038 14.99 -9.81 2.42
CA VAL A 1038 14.04 -8.85 2.99
C VAL A 1038 13.24 -9.48 4.15
N LEU A 1039 12.38 -8.70 4.79
CA LEU A 1039 11.43 -9.12 5.81
C LEU A 1039 9.99 -9.17 5.28
N TRP A 1040 9.26 -10.21 5.64
CA TRP A 1040 7.87 -10.48 5.26
C TRP A 1040 6.98 -10.73 6.49
N ASN A 1041 5.68 -10.51 6.36
CA ASN A 1041 4.71 -10.61 7.47
C ASN A 1041 4.11 -12.01 7.64
N GLU A 1042 4.25 -12.85 6.62
CA GLU A 1042 3.73 -14.22 6.61
C GLU A 1042 4.80 -15.22 6.17
N ALA A 1043 4.66 -16.46 6.65
CA ALA A 1043 5.50 -17.57 6.23
C ALA A 1043 4.71 -18.88 6.28
N ASN A 1044 4.63 -19.59 5.14
CA ASN A 1044 3.92 -20.83 4.98
C ASN A 1044 4.52 -21.73 3.90
N GLY A 1045 4.93 -22.95 4.28
CA GLY A 1045 5.38 -23.97 3.34
C GLY A 1045 6.67 -23.59 2.61
N LYS A 1046 6.66 -23.74 1.27
CA LYS A 1046 7.77 -23.40 0.35
C LYS A 1046 7.66 -21.99 -0.23
N ASP A 1047 7.08 -21.05 0.50
CA ASP A 1047 7.14 -19.66 0.09
C ASP A 1047 8.58 -19.11 0.14
N ASN A 1048 8.72 -17.83 -0.20
CA ASN A 1048 10.00 -17.16 -0.25
C ASN A 1048 10.72 -17.06 1.12
N SER A 1049 10.06 -17.43 2.24
CA SER A 1049 10.64 -17.46 3.58
C SER A 1049 11.16 -18.85 3.99
N ALA A 1050 11.18 -19.82 3.08
CA ALA A 1050 11.67 -21.17 3.33
C ALA A 1050 13.19 -21.29 3.07
N PHE A 1051 13.95 -21.70 4.09
CA PHE A 1051 15.40 -21.90 4.02
C PHE A 1051 15.82 -23.26 4.54
N SER A 1052 16.98 -23.73 4.07
CA SER A 1052 17.67 -24.93 4.56
C SER A 1052 19.12 -24.60 4.89
N PHE A 1053 19.75 -25.45 5.71
CA PHE A 1053 21.14 -25.29 6.12
C PHE A 1053 21.98 -26.44 5.60
N LYS A 1054 22.87 -26.15 4.67
CA LYS A 1054 23.82 -27.12 4.11
C LYS A 1054 25.15 -26.99 4.83
N GLU A 1055 25.58 -28.03 5.55
CA GLU A 1055 26.89 -28.05 6.22
C GLU A 1055 28.00 -27.82 5.18
N ALA A 1056 28.92 -26.93 5.50
CA ALA A 1056 29.85 -26.37 4.52
C ALA A 1056 31.24 -26.09 5.10
N LYS A 1057 31.58 -26.70 6.23
CA LYS A 1057 32.90 -26.52 6.87
C LYS A 1057 34.04 -26.95 5.95
N GLN A 1058 34.00 -28.18 5.44
CA GLN A 1058 35.05 -28.71 4.55
C GLN A 1058 35.17 -27.86 3.28
N GLN A 1059 34.03 -27.46 2.69
CA GLN A 1059 34.01 -26.61 1.49
C GLN A 1059 34.68 -25.24 1.72
N LEU A 1060 34.51 -24.66 2.91
CA LEU A 1060 35.24 -23.45 3.28
C LEU A 1060 36.73 -23.71 3.50
N GLU A 1061 37.11 -24.80 4.15
CA GLU A 1061 38.52 -25.18 4.34
C GLU A 1061 39.21 -25.38 2.98
N ASP A 1062 38.56 -26.09 2.04
CA ASP A 1062 39.05 -26.28 0.67
C ASP A 1062 39.19 -24.94 -0.07
N ALA A 1063 38.23 -24.02 0.07
CA ALA A 1063 38.29 -22.69 -0.55
C ALA A 1063 39.35 -21.76 0.05
N LEU A 1064 39.77 -22.00 1.30
CA LEU A 1064 40.85 -21.24 1.96
C LEU A 1064 42.24 -21.80 1.63
N ASP A 1065 42.35 -23.12 1.47
CA ASP A 1065 43.59 -23.83 1.07
C ASP A 1065 43.92 -23.62 -0.42
N ALA A 1066 42.87 -23.49 -1.24
CA ALA A 1066 42.98 -23.20 -2.67
C ALA A 1066 42.76 -21.70 -2.98
N GLU A 1067 42.15 -21.40 -4.13
CA GLU A 1067 41.79 -20.05 -4.54
C GLU A 1067 40.28 -19.80 -4.32
N PHE A 1068 39.94 -18.59 -3.90
CA PHE A 1068 38.57 -18.12 -3.79
C PHE A 1068 38.20 -17.21 -4.95
N SER A 1069 36.94 -17.24 -5.35
CA SER A 1069 36.44 -16.44 -6.46
C SER A 1069 35.94 -15.05 -6.01
N LEU A 1070 36.36 -14.02 -6.73
CA LEU A 1070 35.88 -12.65 -6.60
C LEU A 1070 35.22 -12.19 -7.91
N PRO A 1071 33.93 -11.77 -7.91
CA PRO A 1071 33.31 -11.20 -9.11
C PRO A 1071 33.92 -9.83 -9.43
N ILE A 1072 34.19 -9.57 -10.71
CA ILE A 1072 34.76 -8.31 -11.20
C ILE A 1072 34.05 -7.78 -12.44
N LYS A 1073 34.29 -6.50 -12.78
CA LYS A 1073 33.92 -5.96 -14.09
C LYS A 1073 34.83 -6.52 -15.18
N LYS A 1074 34.23 -6.92 -16.30
CA LYS A 1074 34.91 -7.56 -17.43
C LYS A 1074 35.93 -6.64 -18.10
N GLY A 1075 37.20 -7.07 -18.14
CA GLY A 1075 38.25 -6.51 -19.01
C GLY A 1075 38.61 -5.04 -18.80
N VAL A 1076 38.22 -4.43 -17.67
CA VAL A 1076 38.42 -3.00 -17.42
C VAL A 1076 39.15 -2.70 -16.11
N PRO A 1077 39.95 -1.60 -16.05
CA PRO A 1077 40.53 -1.11 -14.81
C PRO A 1077 39.47 -0.84 -13.74
N GLN A 1078 39.68 -1.26 -12.49
CA GLN A 1078 38.72 -1.03 -11.40
C GLN A 1078 39.40 -0.98 -10.04
N ILE A 1079 38.75 -0.36 -9.04
CA ILE A 1079 39.27 -0.36 -7.67
C ILE A 1079 38.56 -1.46 -6.86
N ILE A 1080 39.36 -2.25 -6.14
CA ILE A 1080 38.89 -3.34 -5.27
C ILE A 1080 39.38 -3.08 -3.84
N THR A 1081 38.48 -3.25 -2.86
CA THR A 1081 38.78 -3.25 -1.42
C THR A 1081 38.27 -4.55 -0.79
N LEU A 1082 39.18 -5.38 -0.29
CA LEU A 1082 38.85 -6.70 0.27
C LEU A 1082 38.71 -6.66 1.79
N PRO A 1083 37.78 -7.44 2.39
CA PRO A 1083 37.68 -7.58 3.84
C PRO A 1083 38.73 -8.52 4.43
N ILE A 1084 39.44 -9.31 3.63
CA ILE A 1084 40.50 -10.23 4.08
C ILE A 1084 41.79 -9.95 3.34
N ALA A 1085 42.91 -10.37 3.92
CA ALA A 1085 44.20 -10.34 3.24
C ALA A 1085 44.29 -11.50 2.24
N ALA A 1086 44.73 -11.21 1.02
CA ALA A 1086 44.79 -12.19 -0.07
C ALA A 1086 46.04 -11.99 -0.93
N ASP A 1087 46.55 -13.06 -1.52
CA ASP A 1087 47.55 -12.98 -2.57
C ASP A 1087 46.87 -12.74 -3.92
N PRO A 1088 47.42 -11.84 -4.76
CA PRO A 1088 46.82 -11.49 -6.04
C PRO A 1088 46.96 -12.60 -7.10
N GLY A 1089 47.76 -13.64 -6.86
CA GLY A 1089 48.04 -14.67 -7.86
C GLY A 1089 48.63 -14.08 -9.15
N ALA A 1090 48.11 -14.49 -10.30
CA ALA A 1090 48.49 -13.94 -11.61
C ALA A 1090 47.85 -12.56 -11.90
N ASN A 1091 46.92 -12.09 -11.07
CA ASN A 1091 46.19 -10.85 -11.34
C ASN A 1091 47.05 -9.61 -11.11
N ASN A 1092 46.89 -8.61 -11.98
CA ASN A 1092 47.70 -7.40 -11.97
C ASN A 1092 47.05 -6.30 -11.11
N PHE A 1093 47.44 -6.24 -9.83
CA PHE A 1093 47.05 -5.17 -8.89
C PHE A 1093 48.13 -4.09 -8.78
N TYR A 1094 47.70 -2.85 -8.52
CA TYR A 1094 48.56 -1.68 -8.47
C TYR A 1094 48.24 -0.77 -7.28
N THR A 1095 49.27 -0.08 -6.80
CA THR A 1095 49.19 1.01 -5.81
C THR A 1095 49.45 2.36 -6.47
N VAL A 1096 48.99 3.45 -5.85
CA VAL A 1096 49.17 4.81 -6.36
C VAL A 1096 50.51 5.38 -5.89
N ILE A 1097 51.30 5.92 -6.84
CA ILE A 1097 52.51 6.70 -6.55
C ILE A 1097 52.13 8.16 -6.30
N GLY A 1098 51.40 8.75 -7.25
CA GLY A 1098 51.02 10.16 -7.23
C GLY A 1098 50.44 10.63 -8.57
N GLN A 1099 50.16 11.92 -8.70
CA GLN A 1099 49.73 12.53 -9.97
C GLN A 1099 50.90 13.30 -10.61
N ASP A 1100 51.16 13.07 -11.91
CA ASP A 1100 52.27 13.72 -12.63
C ASP A 1100 51.89 15.09 -13.23
N ALA A 1101 52.86 15.75 -13.87
CA ALA A 1101 52.67 17.08 -14.49
C ALA A 1101 51.69 17.09 -15.67
N ASN A 1102 51.38 15.93 -16.25
CA ASN A 1102 50.38 15.76 -17.30
C ASN A 1102 49.02 15.31 -16.72
N ASN A 1103 48.85 15.40 -15.40
CA ASN A 1103 47.71 14.94 -14.62
C ASN A 1103 47.51 13.41 -14.61
N ARG A 1104 48.46 12.58 -15.06
CA ARG A 1104 48.27 11.12 -15.04
C ARG A 1104 48.47 10.56 -13.64
N ILE A 1105 47.64 9.59 -13.26
CA ILE A 1105 47.81 8.84 -12.01
C ILE A 1105 48.86 7.77 -12.26
N GLN A 1106 50.05 7.94 -11.69
CA GLN A 1106 51.15 7.00 -11.83
C GLN A 1106 50.95 5.83 -10.86
N LEU A 1107 51.01 4.61 -11.38
CA LEU A 1107 50.72 3.37 -10.65
C LEU A 1107 51.95 2.47 -10.57
N LYS A 1108 52.19 1.89 -9.39
CA LYS A 1108 53.22 0.86 -9.19
C LYS A 1108 52.57 -0.51 -9.07
N LYS A 1109 53.06 -1.50 -9.82
CA LYS A 1109 52.61 -2.90 -9.71
C LYS A 1109 52.85 -3.36 -8.28
N HIS A 1110 51.79 -3.81 -7.62
CA HIS A 1110 51.85 -4.30 -6.27
C HIS A 1110 52.52 -5.69 -6.25
N THR A 1111 53.45 -5.90 -5.33
CA THR A 1111 54.08 -7.20 -5.10
C THR A 1111 53.81 -7.66 -3.67
N GLY A 1112 53.38 -8.92 -3.52
CA GLY A 1112 53.01 -9.50 -2.23
C GLY A 1112 51.53 -9.33 -1.88
N THR A 1113 51.23 -9.37 -0.58
CA THR A 1113 49.88 -9.47 -0.02
C THR A 1113 49.03 -8.24 -0.32
N LEU A 1114 47.79 -8.42 -0.78
CA LEU A 1114 46.74 -7.42 -0.71
C LEU A 1114 46.23 -7.36 0.73
N GLU A 1115 46.47 -6.24 1.41
CA GLU A 1115 46.11 -6.09 2.83
C GLU A 1115 44.61 -5.87 3.01
N ALA A 1116 44.04 -6.46 4.07
CA ALA A 1116 42.63 -6.34 4.39
C ALA A 1116 42.23 -4.87 4.63
N GLY A 1117 41.14 -4.42 4.00
CA GLY A 1117 40.61 -3.06 4.10
C GLY A 1117 41.34 -2.03 3.25
N GLN A 1118 42.44 -2.37 2.59
CA GLN A 1118 43.17 -1.50 1.68
C GLN A 1118 42.57 -1.56 0.26
N ALA A 1119 42.57 -0.42 -0.43
CA ALA A 1119 42.16 -0.33 -1.83
C ALA A 1119 43.36 -0.51 -2.77
N TYR A 1120 43.13 -1.22 -3.87
CA TYR A 1120 44.09 -1.44 -4.96
C TYR A 1120 43.39 -1.23 -6.31
N VAL A 1121 44.15 -0.81 -7.32
CA VAL A 1121 43.67 -0.74 -8.71
C VAL A 1121 43.98 -2.07 -9.39
N LEU A 1122 42.95 -2.81 -9.80
CA LEU A 1122 43.06 -3.97 -10.67
C LEU A 1122 43.06 -3.50 -12.13
N ILE A 1123 44.07 -3.88 -12.91
CA ILE A 1123 44.11 -3.65 -14.36
C ILE A 1123 44.28 -5.01 -15.04
N PRO A 1124 43.23 -5.54 -15.69
CA PRO A 1124 43.33 -6.79 -16.45
C PRO A 1124 44.36 -6.70 -17.59
N GLU A 1125 44.88 -7.83 -18.05
CA GLU A 1125 45.74 -7.86 -19.23
C GLU A 1125 44.93 -7.60 -20.51
N ASP A 1126 45.58 -7.09 -21.54
CA ASP A 1126 44.91 -6.80 -22.82
C ASP A 1126 44.31 -8.10 -23.40
N GLY A 1127 42.99 -8.09 -23.63
CA GLY A 1127 42.25 -9.26 -24.13
C GLY A 1127 41.68 -10.18 -23.04
N ASP A 1128 41.98 -9.93 -21.76
CA ASP A 1128 41.34 -10.63 -20.63
C ASP A 1128 39.85 -10.24 -20.55
N ASN A 1129 39.01 -11.26 -20.60
CA ASN A 1129 37.56 -11.15 -20.70
C ASN A 1129 36.83 -11.82 -19.54
N GLU A 1130 37.54 -12.11 -18.45
CA GLU A 1130 36.99 -12.76 -17.27
C GLU A 1130 36.01 -11.85 -16.51
N THR A 1131 35.02 -12.49 -15.89
CA THR A 1131 34.03 -11.81 -15.00
C THR A 1131 34.20 -12.19 -13.54
N VAL A 1132 35.14 -13.08 -13.27
CA VAL A 1132 35.53 -13.59 -11.97
C VAL A 1132 37.04 -13.76 -11.98
N ILE A 1133 37.71 -13.34 -10.90
CA ILE A 1133 39.12 -13.66 -10.69
C ILE A 1133 39.27 -14.57 -9.49
N LEU A 1134 40.36 -15.34 -9.49
CA LEU A 1134 40.76 -16.22 -8.41
C LEU A 1134 41.86 -15.56 -7.59
N LEU A 1135 41.73 -15.60 -6.26
CA LEU A 1135 42.68 -15.04 -5.30
C LEU A 1135 42.98 -16.09 -4.22
N SER A 1136 44.20 -16.15 -3.70
CA SER A 1136 44.52 -17.07 -2.60
C SER A 1136 44.38 -16.35 -1.27
N SER A 1137 43.65 -16.92 -0.31
CA SER A 1137 43.55 -16.33 1.03
C SER A 1137 44.88 -16.41 1.78
N LYS A 1138 45.30 -15.36 2.49
CA LYS A 1138 46.45 -15.48 3.42
C LYS A 1138 46.14 -16.35 4.63
N ALA A 1139 44.87 -16.38 5.03
CA ALA A 1139 44.40 -17.26 6.08
C ALA A 1139 44.07 -18.62 5.46
N GLN A 1140 44.86 -19.64 5.80
CA GLN A 1140 44.72 -21.00 5.29
C GLN A 1140 43.79 -21.87 6.17
N THR A 1141 43.33 -21.31 7.30
CA THR A 1141 42.36 -21.98 8.18
C THR A 1141 41.30 -21.00 8.65
N ILE A 1142 40.13 -21.53 9.02
CA ILE A 1142 39.02 -20.75 9.61
C ILE A 1142 39.47 -20.00 10.87
N ALA A 1143 40.35 -20.60 11.69
CA ALA A 1143 40.83 -19.99 12.93
C ALA A 1143 41.72 -18.76 12.68
N THR A 1144 42.41 -18.74 11.55
CA THR A 1144 43.28 -17.63 11.12
C THR A 1144 42.56 -16.59 10.25
N LEU A 1145 41.32 -16.86 9.83
CA LEU A 1145 40.54 -15.96 9.00
C LEU A 1145 40.16 -14.72 9.83
N ALA A 1146 40.77 -13.58 9.47
CA ALA A 1146 40.65 -12.33 10.23
C ALA A 1146 40.04 -11.21 9.36
N PRO A 1147 38.73 -11.28 9.05
CA PRO A 1147 38.09 -10.27 8.22
C PRO A 1147 37.97 -8.93 8.94
N VAL A 1148 38.08 -7.84 8.18
CA VAL A 1148 37.87 -6.46 8.64
C VAL A 1148 36.58 -5.90 8.05
N SER A 1149 35.83 -5.18 8.88
CA SER A 1149 34.59 -4.48 8.50
C SER A 1149 34.72 -2.96 8.54
N THR A 1150 35.96 -2.46 8.64
CA THR A 1150 36.28 -1.03 8.59
C THR A 1150 37.39 -0.81 7.58
N PRO A 1151 37.23 0.10 6.60
CA PRO A 1151 38.27 0.36 5.61
C PRO A 1151 39.56 0.87 6.26
N ALA A 1152 40.70 0.56 5.65
CA ALA A 1152 41.99 1.08 6.05
C ALA A 1152 42.12 2.58 5.75
N THR A 1153 43.17 3.22 6.27
CA THR A 1153 43.46 4.62 5.95
C THR A 1153 43.84 4.78 4.47
N PRO A 1154 43.39 5.85 3.79
CA PRO A 1154 43.79 6.10 2.40
C PRO A 1154 45.30 6.15 2.21
N VAL A 1155 45.80 5.60 1.11
CA VAL A 1155 47.23 5.58 0.76
C VAL A 1155 47.42 6.35 -0.53
N ASN A 1156 48.30 7.37 -0.50
CA ASN A 1156 48.61 8.23 -1.65
C ASN A 1156 47.38 8.74 -2.41
N GLY A 1157 46.30 9.04 -1.69
CA GLY A 1157 45.05 9.55 -2.24
C GLY A 1157 44.07 8.50 -2.74
N LEU A 1158 44.41 7.20 -2.78
CA LEU A 1158 43.45 6.12 -3.04
C LEU A 1158 42.68 5.77 -1.77
N VAL A 1159 41.36 5.98 -1.78
CA VAL A 1159 40.46 5.81 -0.63
C VAL A 1159 39.67 4.50 -0.76
N PRO A 1160 39.80 3.56 0.20
CA PRO A 1160 38.98 2.35 0.23
C PRO A 1160 37.58 2.60 0.78
N VAL A 1161 36.58 1.89 0.25
CA VAL A 1161 35.20 1.91 0.77
C VAL A 1161 34.57 0.52 0.83
N PHE A 1162 33.86 0.26 1.93
CA PHE A 1162 33.02 -0.95 2.09
C PHE A 1162 31.53 -0.68 1.93
N GLU A 1163 31.14 0.59 1.91
CA GLU A 1163 29.77 1.05 1.73
C GLU A 1163 29.63 1.78 0.40
N THR A 1164 28.42 1.78 -0.17
CA THR A 1164 28.10 2.66 -1.30
C THR A 1164 28.29 4.10 -0.85
N THR A 1165 29.23 4.82 -1.47
CA THR A 1165 29.75 6.08 -0.93
C THR A 1165 29.56 7.21 -1.91
N LYS A 1166 28.81 8.24 -1.51
CA LYS A 1166 28.74 9.53 -2.24
C LYS A 1166 30.11 10.22 -2.20
N VAL A 1167 30.62 10.61 -3.36
CA VAL A 1167 31.90 11.32 -3.49
C VAL A 1167 31.71 12.83 -3.59
N ASN A 1168 32.73 13.60 -3.21
CA ASN A 1168 32.71 15.05 -3.36
C ASN A 1168 32.99 15.43 -4.83
N LYS A 1169 32.53 16.60 -5.28
CA LYS A 1169 32.98 17.20 -6.55
C LYS A 1169 34.53 17.23 -6.58
N ASP A 1170 35.12 16.99 -7.75
CA ASP A 1170 36.58 16.99 -7.99
C ASP A 1170 37.35 15.83 -7.31
N SER A 1171 36.68 14.72 -7.02
CA SER A 1171 37.34 13.44 -6.69
C SER A 1171 37.62 12.67 -7.99
N GLY A 1172 38.60 11.76 -8.03
CA GLY A 1172 38.80 10.93 -9.22
C GLY A 1172 37.91 9.68 -9.18
N VAL A 1173 37.08 9.51 -10.21
CA VAL A 1173 36.23 8.32 -10.44
C VAL A 1173 36.41 7.82 -11.86
N PHE A 1174 36.30 6.51 -12.09
CA PHE A 1174 36.34 5.98 -13.46
C PHE A 1174 35.15 6.49 -14.29
N ASN A 1175 35.39 6.78 -15.56
CA ASN A 1175 34.32 7.00 -16.53
C ASN A 1175 33.57 5.68 -16.84
N ALA A 1176 32.50 5.76 -17.63
CA ALA A 1176 31.59 4.64 -17.85
C ALA A 1176 32.26 3.39 -18.45
N ASP A 1177 33.18 3.57 -19.39
CA ASP A 1177 33.95 2.48 -20.01
C ASP A 1177 35.27 2.17 -19.28
N HIS A 1178 35.55 2.86 -18.17
CA HIS A 1178 36.74 2.71 -17.35
C HIS A 1178 38.08 2.96 -18.08
N SER A 1179 38.07 3.63 -19.24
CA SER A 1179 39.28 3.99 -19.98
C SER A 1179 40.06 5.15 -19.32
N LYS A 1180 39.40 5.99 -18.52
CA LYS A 1180 40.00 7.17 -17.88
C LYS A 1180 39.40 7.45 -16.50
N VAL A 1181 40.15 8.16 -15.66
CA VAL A 1181 39.66 8.71 -14.39
C VAL A 1181 39.26 10.17 -14.59
N LEU A 1182 38.03 10.50 -14.23
CA LEU A 1182 37.48 11.83 -14.39
C LEU A 1182 37.26 12.47 -13.02
N LEU A 1183 37.42 13.79 -12.97
CA LEU A 1183 36.97 14.61 -11.84
C LEU A 1183 35.46 14.46 -11.68
N SER A 1184 35.02 14.06 -10.49
CA SER A 1184 33.63 13.75 -10.18
C SER A 1184 32.77 15.00 -10.09
N GLU A 1185 31.50 14.85 -10.45
CA GLU A 1185 30.48 15.89 -10.34
C GLU A 1185 29.63 15.69 -9.07
N VAL A 1186 28.84 16.70 -8.68
CA VAL A 1186 28.03 16.62 -7.46
C VAL A 1186 26.98 15.51 -7.59
N GLY A 1187 26.89 14.66 -6.56
CA GLY A 1187 25.88 13.60 -6.48
C GLY A 1187 26.37 12.22 -6.93
N GLU A 1188 27.54 12.14 -7.55
CA GLU A 1188 28.13 10.85 -7.94
C GLU A 1188 28.48 9.97 -6.72
N SER A 1189 28.47 8.66 -6.93
CA SER A 1189 28.77 7.67 -5.89
C SER A 1189 29.62 6.53 -6.44
N VAL A 1190 30.40 5.90 -5.56
CA VAL A 1190 31.14 4.66 -5.85
C VAL A 1190 30.50 3.47 -5.14
N ALA A 1191 30.62 2.29 -5.75
CA ALA A 1191 30.03 1.06 -5.23
C ALA A 1191 30.73 0.56 -3.95
N ALA A 1192 29.99 -0.16 -3.11
CA ALA A 1192 30.56 -0.87 -1.96
C ALA A 1192 31.63 -1.88 -2.39
N GLY A 1193 32.70 -2.01 -1.60
CA GLY A 1193 33.82 -2.90 -1.91
C GLY A 1193 34.80 -2.34 -2.95
N SER A 1194 34.63 -1.07 -3.35
CA SER A 1194 35.51 -0.37 -4.31
C SER A 1194 36.30 0.76 -3.62
N GLY A 1195 36.59 1.84 -4.34
CA GLY A 1195 37.27 3.02 -3.83
C GLY A 1195 37.21 4.19 -4.81
N TYR A 1196 37.87 5.29 -4.47
CA TYR A 1196 37.96 6.49 -5.31
C TYR A 1196 39.27 7.24 -5.06
N PHE A 1197 39.64 8.15 -5.97
CA PHE A 1197 40.85 8.95 -5.82
C PHE A 1197 40.53 10.32 -5.19
N THR A 1198 41.39 10.74 -4.27
CA THR A 1198 41.43 12.07 -3.66
C THR A 1198 42.78 12.71 -3.95
N LYS A 1199 43.05 13.90 -3.42
CA LYS A 1199 44.31 14.60 -3.63
C LYS A 1199 45.51 13.69 -3.34
N MET A 1200 46.32 13.46 -4.37
CA MET A 1200 47.50 12.61 -4.34
C MET A 1200 48.77 13.47 -4.20
N PRO A 1201 49.89 12.88 -3.76
CA PRO A 1201 51.20 13.52 -3.90
C PRO A 1201 51.48 13.85 -5.38
N VAL A 1202 52.15 14.97 -5.63
CA VAL A 1202 52.71 15.23 -6.97
C VAL A 1202 53.93 14.33 -7.14
N THR A 1203 54.07 13.69 -8.30
CA THR A 1203 55.21 12.80 -8.58
C THR A 1203 55.84 13.10 -9.93
N THR A 1204 57.16 12.88 -10.02
CA THR A 1204 57.92 12.84 -11.28
C THR A 1204 58.34 11.41 -11.63
N GLU A 1205 58.03 10.44 -10.76
CA GLU A 1205 58.32 9.02 -10.99
C GLU A 1205 57.31 8.44 -11.99
N THR A 1206 57.82 7.84 -13.06
CA THR A 1206 57.02 7.08 -14.03
C THR A 1206 56.69 5.71 -13.44
N GLY A 1207 55.39 5.43 -13.26
CA GLY A 1207 54.89 4.15 -12.79
C GLY A 1207 55.00 3.03 -13.84
N ASP A 1208 54.73 1.79 -13.41
CA ASP A 1208 54.67 0.62 -14.29
C ASP A 1208 53.45 0.67 -15.25
N LYS A 1209 52.39 1.35 -14.79
CA LYS A 1209 51.20 1.73 -15.56
C LYS A 1209 50.77 3.14 -15.14
N TYR A 1210 49.88 3.77 -15.90
CA TYR A 1210 49.22 4.99 -15.49
C TYR A 1210 47.74 4.97 -15.88
N LEU A 1211 46.93 5.76 -15.18
CA LEU A 1211 45.56 6.08 -15.59
C LEU A 1211 45.52 7.50 -16.13
N GLU A 1212 44.94 7.68 -17.31
CA GLU A 1212 44.69 9.01 -17.86
C GLU A 1212 43.66 9.75 -17.02
N THR A 1213 43.83 11.06 -16.87
CA THR A 1213 42.83 11.91 -16.22
C THR A 1213 42.54 13.18 -16.99
N ASN A 1214 41.36 13.75 -16.75
CA ASN A 1214 40.96 15.02 -17.34
C ASN A 1214 41.40 16.25 -16.54
N GLY A 1215 42.19 16.09 -15.47
CA GLY A 1215 42.64 17.22 -14.67
C GLY A 1215 43.23 16.83 -13.31
N THR A 1216 43.77 17.83 -12.61
CA THR A 1216 44.33 17.63 -11.27
C THR A 1216 43.24 17.28 -10.26
N ILE A 1217 43.40 16.19 -9.52
CA ILE A 1217 42.46 15.79 -8.46
C ILE A 1217 42.80 16.59 -7.20
N THR A 1218 41.92 17.53 -6.81
CA THR A 1218 42.19 18.52 -5.77
C THR A 1218 41.48 18.25 -4.44
N THR A 1219 40.48 17.36 -4.44
CA THR A 1219 39.66 17.08 -3.25
C THR A 1219 40.47 16.46 -2.11
N VAL A 1220 40.47 17.09 -0.94
CA VAL A 1220 41.01 16.47 0.29
C VAL A 1220 39.99 15.45 0.80
N GLY A 1221 40.43 14.21 1.01
CA GLY A 1221 39.57 13.11 1.46
C GLY A 1221 38.78 13.44 2.74
N ARG A 1222 37.58 12.87 2.85
CA ARG A 1222 36.74 13.00 4.04
C ARG A 1222 37.41 12.23 5.18
N VAL A 1223 37.85 12.92 6.22
CA VAL A 1223 38.22 12.24 7.47
C VAL A 1223 36.91 11.76 8.11
N VAL A 1224 36.67 10.46 8.08
CA VAL A 1224 35.57 9.85 8.84
C VAL A 1224 35.94 9.96 10.31
N ALA A 1225 35.30 10.89 11.03
CA ALA A 1225 35.33 10.90 12.48
C ALA A 1225 34.48 9.71 12.96
N ASN A 1226 35.12 8.68 13.53
CA ASN A 1226 34.45 7.57 14.18
C ASN A 1226 33.68 8.09 15.40
N GLY A 1227 32.44 8.57 15.22
CA GLY A 1227 31.36 8.64 16.22
C GLY A 1227 31.66 9.19 17.63
N GLN A 1228 32.84 9.74 17.90
CA GLN A 1228 33.24 10.22 19.21
C GLN A 1228 32.74 11.65 19.41
N LEU A 1229 32.19 11.90 20.59
CA LEU A 1229 31.86 13.23 21.09
C LEU A 1229 32.99 14.22 20.78
N VAL A 1230 32.63 15.36 20.20
CA VAL A 1230 33.55 16.47 19.97
C VAL A 1230 33.87 17.11 21.33
N ASN A 1231 35.04 16.80 21.88
CA ASN A 1231 35.45 17.32 23.20
C ASN A 1231 35.95 18.77 23.13
N ALA A 1232 36.57 19.15 22.01
CA ALA A 1232 37.03 20.52 21.75
C ALA A 1232 37.27 20.78 20.25
N VAL A 1233 36.91 21.98 19.81
CA VAL A 1233 37.23 22.54 18.50
C VAL A 1233 38.25 23.66 18.68
N TYR A 1234 39.26 23.71 17.83
CA TYR A 1234 40.25 24.79 17.80
C TYR A 1234 40.31 25.43 16.41
N THR A 1235 40.65 26.72 16.34
CA THR A 1235 41.09 27.32 15.08
C THR A 1235 42.47 26.77 14.69
N LEU A 1236 42.90 27.01 13.46
CA LEU A 1236 44.25 26.67 13.01
C LEU A 1236 45.37 27.28 13.86
N SER A 1237 45.09 28.39 14.54
CA SER A 1237 46.00 29.11 15.44
C SER A 1237 46.01 28.52 16.87
N GLY A 1238 45.29 27.43 17.12
CA GLY A 1238 45.24 26.78 18.44
C GLY A 1238 44.26 27.42 19.44
N VAL A 1239 43.37 28.31 18.99
CA VAL A 1239 42.38 28.96 19.86
C VAL A 1239 41.15 28.07 19.99
N ARG A 1240 40.76 27.72 21.22
CA ARG A 1240 39.58 26.89 21.48
C ARG A 1240 38.29 27.66 21.15
N VAL A 1241 37.45 27.07 20.29
CA VAL A 1241 36.14 27.62 19.90
C VAL A 1241 35.09 27.17 20.91
N LYS A 1242 34.30 28.13 21.44
CA LYS A 1242 33.31 27.90 22.49
C LYS A 1242 31.99 27.33 21.96
N ASP A 1243 31.59 27.69 20.75
CA ASP A 1243 30.40 27.13 20.07
C ASP A 1243 30.84 26.06 19.07
N THR A 1244 30.61 24.80 19.41
CA THR A 1244 30.96 23.66 18.56
C THR A 1244 29.79 23.22 17.66
N LYS A 1245 28.63 23.88 17.74
CA LYS A 1245 27.42 23.55 16.96
C LYS A 1245 27.20 24.50 15.77
N HIS A 1246 27.68 25.74 15.84
CA HIS A 1246 27.55 26.72 14.74
C HIS A 1246 28.90 27.34 14.36
N LEU A 1247 29.78 26.50 13.78
CA LEU A 1247 31.07 26.96 13.30
C LEU A 1247 30.89 27.72 11.97
N PRO A 1248 31.45 28.94 11.82
CA PRO A 1248 31.56 29.61 10.53
C PRO A 1248 32.37 28.77 9.54
N ALA A 1249 32.11 28.94 8.23
CA ALA A 1249 32.90 28.33 7.17
C ALA A 1249 34.41 28.61 7.37
N GLY A 1250 35.23 27.55 7.43
CA GLY A 1250 36.65 27.68 7.74
C GLY A 1250 37.33 26.36 8.09
N LEU A 1251 38.65 26.41 8.31
CA LEU A 1251 39.46 25.25 8.69
C LEU A 1251 39.67 25.21 10.22
N TYR A 1252 39.29 24.11 10.85
CA TYR A 1252 39.38 23.90 12.30
C TYR A 1252 40.17 22.65 12.64
N ILE A 1253 40.67 22.55 13.87
CA ILE A 1253 41.20 21.33 14.45
C ILE A 1253 40.14 20.78 15.40
N VAL A 1254 39.50 19.67 15.01
CA VAL A 1254 38.48 18.97 15.79
C VAL A 1254 39.05 17.64 16.22
N ASN A 1255 39.14 17.39 17.54
CA ASN A 1255 39.74 16.17 18.11
C ASN A 1255 41.14 15.85 17.52
N GLY A 1256 41.97 16.89 17.31
CA GLY A 1256 43.33 16.74 16.80
C GLY A 1256 43.47 16.60 15.28
N LYS A 1257 42.37 16.67 14.50
CA LYS A 1257 42.39 16.56 13.04
C LYS A 1257 41.91 17.84 12.36
N LYS A 1258 42.53 18.21 11.23
CA LYS A 1258 42.10 19.35 10.40
C LYS A 1258 40.78 19.00 9.70
N VAL A 1259 39.76 19.84 9.89
CA VAL A 1259 38.41 19.68 9.32
C VAL A 1259 38.01 20.99 8.66
N VAL A 1260 37.48 20.91 7.44
CA VAL A 1260 36.84 22.03 6.75
C VAL A 1260 35.36 22.07 7.17
N VAL A 1261 34.93 23.16 7.78
CA VAL A 1261 33.51 23.48 7.96
C VAL A 1261 33.12 24.37 6.77
N LYS A 1262 32.03 24.02 6.09
CA LYS A 1262 31.49 24.77 4.94
C LYS A 1262 30.33 25.65 5.36
#